data_AF-A0A2H3IEB3-F1
#
_entry.id   AF-A0A2H3IEB3-F1
#
_cell.length_a   1.000
_cell.length_b   1.000
_cell.length_c   1.000
_cell.angle_alpha   90.00
_cell.angle_beta   90.00
_cell.angle_gamma   90.00
#
_symmetry.space_group_name_H-M   'P 1'
#
loop_
_entity.id
_entity.type
_entity.pdbx_description
1 polymer ?
#
loop_
_entity_poly.entity_id
_entity_poly.type
_entity_poly.pdbx_seq_one_letter_code
_entity_poly.pdbx_strand_id
1 'polypeptide(L)'
;MSRTATLVNGFQQKLTVKPYLAWPLDQPRATFGTVAGFWNLQARMTHVLLPDNLKRGGESVISGIPDWTGLIFTTSDGHAYRPGVDQKAVTEFYQSLSTRNGLVHTNVTWAPTDGFQYQLNFTVLAHRSRPNVGVVRLDLSSNREVNCSVIDVLDGAGAVRARFNDKAFEAADNVIWTGVKPTGIDYKTAHVYSTVAYESSDAELLDHIDQTRKDATRSRWVSQNSSTIAQSWDLYLHDGQSLTLYKYVGIASDDAFPHATYETAMKSALDAKATGWNSLLEEHELAWDMMWESADIIIPGDNELQTSVRASLFHILSSLRSENEAGSGISDNSITVGGLSSDSYAGLVFWDADTTRLLPQAIENARFYNYSGALYPWTSGRFGNCTGTGVCKDYQYHLNTDIALAHWQYFQSTGDVCWLREKGWPVIKNVADMFAAYVVLNETSKEYETILLGEPDEFAYFKNNGAYTNAGIKTLLGDIGPAAANAINQAIPHNWSTIAKNIRIPIDHNNNITLGFDGMQGDWKVKQASVALMNYPLEYQISEEHARNDMAYYSSVNTADGPAMTWSIFAISEAQLQESGCAAYTYLLRSGEPYFRPPFYQFSETAIDNYENSDDFNPAFPFGLYPAFPFLTGAGGYLQIFTHGLTGMRSHLDYLFLDPTLPPQIPDGAIIKGELSVPADKAPANIRIGKQNPSHGDYKLFAGETLRIPTRRPDKNNPTTNGVINLALCKPVDVNTIVPETQEQRWVFGRYPASVVDGSNATVWQPLSPKRASVTINLGRKVNVTGMIVNWGSTPARSFTINGHKDDETTITSLLYNTDYVNISAPFNASDIYEVKIREGNTTVVQLPEVFEATRISLTIEGTQGEEQRLGATVAELILV
;
A
#
# COMPACT_ATOMS: atom_id res chain seq x y z
N MET A 1 7.93 24.50 5.91
CA MET A 1 9.05 23.54 6.06
C MET A 1 8.50 22.18 5.69
N SER A 2 9.12 21.46 4.74
CA SER A 2 8.56 20.21 4.22
C SER A 2 8.59 19.12 5.31
N ARG A 3 7.52 18.34 5.44
CA ARG A 3 7.43 17.23 6.42
C ARG A 3 8.40 16.10 6.05
N THR A 4 8.74 16.04 4.77
CA THR A 4 9.69 15.12 4.11
C THR A 4 11.17 15.38 4.37
N ALA A 5 11.59 16.58 4.78
CA ALA A 5 12.97 16.78 5.21
C ALA A 5 13.33 15.84 6.37
N THR A 6 12.35 15.28 7.07
CA THR A 6 12.48 14.26 8.13
C THR A 6 12.87 12.86 7.66
N LEU A 7 12.61 12.51 6.40
CA LEU A 7 12.76 11.13 5.90
C LEU A 7 14.12 10.84 5.25
N VAL A 8 14.93 11.87 4.97
CA VAL A 8 16.10 11.75 4.09
C VAL A 8 17.37 11.31 4.83
N ASN A 9 17.64 11.80 6.05
CA ASN A 9 18.94 11.55 6.69
C ASN A 9 18.99 10.37 7.68
N GLY A 10 17.85 9.85 8.13
CA GLY A 10 17.81 8.62 8.94
C GLY A 10 18.28 7.37 8.20
N PHE A 11 18.14 7.34 6.87
CA PHE A 11 18.49 6.20 6.01
C PHE A 11 19.86 6.33 5.33
N GLN A 12 20.47 7.52 5.31
CA GLN A 12 21.79 7.72 4.71
C GLN A 12 22.94 7.10 5.53
N GLN A 13 22.70 6.67 6.76
CA GLN A 13 23.68 5.90 7.53
C GLN A 13 23.25 4.44 7.64
N LYS A 14 23.99 3.60 6.89
CA LYS A 14 24.12 2.13 6.99
C LYS A 14 23.33 1.29 5.98
N LEU A 15 23.69 1.43 4.70
CA LEU A 15 23.51 0.41 3.66
C LEU A 15 24.54 -0.74 3.76
N THR A 16 25.07 -1.03 4.96
CA THR A 16 26.10 -2.07 5.17
C THR A 16 25.54 -3.48 5.32
N VAL A 17 24.23 -3.64 5.54
CA VAL A 17 23.57 -4.96 5.60
C VAL A 17 22.60 -5.09 4.44
N LYS A 18 22.68 -6.22 3.70
CA LYS A 18 21.70 -6.53 2.66
C LYS A 18 20.32 -6.65 3.31
N PRO A 19 19.33 -5.83 2.95
CA PRO A 19 17.97 -5.99 3.46
C PRO A 19 17.46 -7.39 3.09
N TYR A 20 16.80 -8.06 4.03
CA TYR A 20 16.14 -9.35 3.79
C TYR A 20 14.70 -9.11 3.32
N LEU A 21 14.17 -10.08 2.58
CA LEU A 21 12.75 -10.16 2.26
C LEU A 21 12.01 -10.82 3.41
N ALA A 22 10.76 -10.42 3.55
CA ALA A 22 9.82 -10.93 4.53
C ALA A 22 9.62 -12.45 4.47
N TRP A 23 8.84 -12.93 5.44
CA TRP A 23 8.10 -14.18 5.35
C TRP A 23 7.52 -14.37 3.93
N PRO A 24 7.51 -15.60 3.38
CA PRO A 24 7.94 -16.86 3.98
C PRO A 24 9.38 -17.28 3.63
N LEU A 25 10.16 -16.40 2.97
CA LEU A 25 11.43 -16.80 2.34
C LEU A 25 12.66 -16.51 3.20
N ASP A 26 12.69 -15.42 3.96
CA ASP A 26 13.83 -15.01 4.81
C ASP A 26 15.17 -15.01 4.07
N GLN A 27 15.16 -14.49 2.84
CA GLN A 27 16.35 -14.44 1.99
C GLN A 27 16.76 -12.98 1.73
N PRO A 28 18.05 -12.70 1.49
CA PRO A 28 18.49 -11.37 1.08
C PRO A 28 17.73 -10.91 -0.17
N ARG A 29 17.37 -9.62 -0.21
CA ARG A 29 16.82 -9.00 -1.44
C ARG A 29 17.80 -9.22 -2.59
N ALA A 30 17.25 -9.57 -3.74
CA ALA A 30 17.99 -9.75 -4.98
C ALA A 30 17.44 -8.78 -6.03
N THR A 31 18.24 -8.49 -7.06
CA THR A 31 17.70 -7.91 -8.30
C THR A 31 16.66 -8.89 -8.84
N PHE A 32 15.41 -8.44 -8.92
CA PHE A 32 14.28 -9.28 -9.25
C PHE A 32 13.45 -8.64 -10.35
N GLY A 33 13.19 -9.41 -11.41
CA GLY A 33 12.23 -9.10 -12.45
C GLY A 33 11.52 -10.40 -12.83
N THR A 34 10.22 -10.32 -13.10
CA THR A 34 9.40 -11.48 -13.42
C THR A 34 8.34 -11.14 -14.46
N VAL A 35 7.54 -12.13 -14.83
CA VAL A 35 6.34 -11.98 -15.64
C VAL A 35 5.15 -12.57 -14.87
N ALA A 36 3.96 -12.01 -15.09
CA ALA A 36 2.74 -12.49 -14.44
C ALA A 36 2.56 -14.00 -14.67
N GLY A 37 2.17 -14.75 -13.63
CA GLY A 37 1.95 -16.19 -13.76
C GLY A 37 3.15 -17.08 -13.43
N PHE A 38 4.36 -16.52 -13.36
CA PHE A 38 5.59 -17.32 -13.40
C PHE A 38 6.07 -17.79 -12.01
N TRP A 39 5.30 -18.69 -11.39
CA TRP A 39 5.69 -19.33 -10.12
C TRP A 39 6.38 -20.69 -10.31
N ASN A 40 7.32 -20.98 -9.40
CA ASN A 40 7.96 -22.29 -9.25
C ASN A 40 7.05 -23.27 -8.49
N LEU A 41 7.59 -24.46 -8.23
CA LEU A 41 7.08 -25.39 -7.24
C LEU A 41 8.21 -25.85 -6.33
N GLN A 42 8.10 -25.57 -5.03
CA GLN A 42 9.07 -25.96 -4.03
C GLN A 42 8.43 -26.74 -2.88
N ALA A 43 9.06 -27.84 -2.46
CA ALA A 43 8.49 -28.71 -1.45
C ALA A 43 8.44 -28.10 -0.04
N ARG A 44 9.29 -27.10 0.24
CA ARG A 44 9.40 -26.41 1.54
C ARG A 44 9.75 -24.94 1.35
N MET A 45 9.33 -24.11 2.30
CA MET A 45 9.77 -22.72 2.49
C MET A 45 10.49 -22.59 3.83
N THR A 46 11.15 -21.45 4.07
CA THR A 46 11.82 -21.17 5.35
C THR A 46 10.81 -21.13 6.48
N HIS A 47 9.69 -20.44 6.25
CA HIS A 47 8.54 -20.44 7.15
C HIS A 47 7.35 -21.18 6.55
N VAL A 48 6.71 -22.01 7.39
CA VAL A 48 5.51 -22.77 7.04
C VAL A 48 4.60 -22.78 8.27
N LEU A 49 3.34 -22.37 8.09
CA LEU A 49 2.35 -22.26 9.17
C LEU A 49 1.81 -23.65 9.56
N LEU A 50 1.48 -24.48 8.56
CA LEU A 50 1.00 -25.85 8.74
C LEU A 50 1.86 -26.86 7.94
N PRO A 51 2.98 -27.35 8.50
CA PRO A 51 3.91 -28.24 7.79
C PRO A 51 3.29 -29.51 7.21
N ASP A 52 2.23 -30.05 7.82
CA ASP A 52 1.54 -31.23 7.30
C ASP A 52 0.86 -31.00 5.95
N ASN A 53 0.44 -29.76 5.67
CA ASN A 53 -0.17 -29.42 4.38
C ASN A 53 0.85 -29.43 3.23
N LEU A 54 2.16 -29.44 3.48
CA LEU A 54 3.17 -29.53 2.41
C LEU A 54 3.04 -30.82 1.58
N LYS A 55 2.48 -31.89 2.17
CA LYS A 55 2.18 -33.15 1.48
C LYS A 55 1.14 -32.98 0.36
N ARG A 56 0.47 -31.82 0.28
CA ARG A 56 -0.61 -31.50 -0.66
C ARG A 56 -0.14 -30.82 -1.95
N GLY A 57 1.16 -30.82 -2.23
CA GLY A 57 1.71 -30.34 -3.49
C GLY A 57 2.88 -29.36 -3.37
N GLY A 58 3.32 -29.02 -2.15
CA GLY A 58 4.34 -27.98 -1.94
C GLY A 58 3.82 -26.57 -2.19
N GLU A 59 4.73 -25.61 -2.26
CA GLU A 59 4.48 -24.16 -2.33
C GLU A 59 4.84 -23.60 -3.71
N SER A 60 4.12 -22.55 -4.13
CA SER A 60 4.36 -21.85 -5.40
C SER A 60 4.96 -20.47 -5.15
N VAL A 61 6.25 -20.29 -5.42
CA VAL A 61 6.97 -19.03 -5.18
C VAL A 61 7.32 -18.36 -6.50
N ILE A 62 7.15 -17.04 -6.57
CA ILE A 62 7.36 -16.29 -7.81
C ILE A 62 8.81 -16.44 -8.28
N SER A 63 9.00 -16.76 -9.56
CA SER A 63 10.31 -17.00 -10.17
C SER A 63 10.76 -15.78 -10.93
N GLY A 64 12.06 -15.49 -10.87
CA GLY A 64 12.66 -14.45 -11.67
C GLY A 64 12.95 -14.92 -13.10
N ILE A 65 13.09 -13.97 -14.01
CA ILE A 65 13.66 -14.17 -15.35
C ILE A 65 15.06 -13.53 -15.40
N PRO A 66 15.90 -13.87 -16.39
CA PRO A 66 17.16 -13.16 -16.59
C PRO A 66 16.94 -11.64 -16.67
N ASP A 67 17.73 -10.87 -15.92
CA ASP A 67 17.60 -9.41 -15.92
C ASP A 67 17.90 -8.85 -17.30
N TRP A 68 17.00 -8.00 -17.78
CA TRP A 68 17.02 -7.51 -19.15
C TRP A 68 17.53 -6.07 -19.26
N THR A 69 17.72 -5.37 -18.15
CA THR A 69 18.08 -3.94 -18.18
C THR A 69 19.57 -3.69 -18.41
N GLY A 70 20.41 -4.72 -18.26
CA GLY A 70 21.86 -4.59 -18.29
C GLY A 70 22.46 -4.08 -19.60
N LEU A 71 23.13 -2.92 -19.52
CA LEU A 71 24.15 -2.43 -20.46
C LEU A 71 25.38 -2.06 -19.65
N ILE A 72 26.50 -2.75 -19.87
CA ILE A 72 27.74 -2.56 -19.10
C ILE A 72 28.77 -1.84 -19.97
N PHE A 73 29.17 -0.64 -19.54
CA PHE A 73 30.28 0.09 -20.15
C PHE A 73 31.62 -0.38 -19.58
N THR A 74 32.59 -0.64 -20.44
CA THR A 74 33.92 -1.15 -20.07
C THR A 74 35.03 -0.37 -20.76
N THR A 75 36.16 -0.23 -20.09
CA THR A 75 37.31 0.54 -20.57
C THR A 75 38.47 -0.39 -20.94
N SER A 76 39.31 0.07 -21.87
CA SER A 76 40.48 -0.70 -22.35
C SER A 76 41.55 -0.96 -21.28
N ASP A 77 41.63 -0.12 -20.24
CA ASP A 77 42.47 -0.31 -19.06
C ASP A 77 41.88 -1.26 -18.00
N GLY A 78 40.73 -1.87 -18.30
CA GLY A 78 40.21 -3.00 -17.55
C GLY A 78 39.29 -2.64 -16.39
N HIS A 79 38.51 -1.58 -16.52
CA HIS A 79 37.42 -1.22 -15.61
C HIS A 79 36.04 -1.47 -16.26
N ALA A 80 35.00 -1.54 -15.42
CA ALA A 80 33.60 -1.63 -15.88
C ALA A 80 32.68 -0.84 -14.95
N TYR A 81 31.76 -0.07 -15.53
CA TYR A 81 30.70 0.59 -14.77
C TYR A 81 29.59 -0.41 -14.44
N ARG A 82 29.46 -0.75 -13.15
CA ARG A 82 28.52 -1.73 -12.61
C ARG A 82 28.27 -1.45 -11.11
N PRO A 83 27.28 -2.09 -10.47
CA PRO A 83 27.11 -1.96 -9.02
C PRO A 83 28.41 -2.28 -8.26
N GLY A 84 28.79 -1.39 -7.34
CA GLY A 84 29.98 -1.54 -6.49
C GLY A 84 31.29 -0.99 -7.04
N VAL A 85 31.27 -0.12 -8.06
CA VAL A 85 32.45 0.70 -8.42
C VAL A 85 32.88 1.60 -7.25
N ASP A 86 34.15 2.04 -7.24
CA ASP A 86 34.65 2.99 -6.24
C ASP A 86 33.81 4.27 -6.28
N GLN A 87 33.25 4.66 -5.13
CA GLN A 87 32.44 5.86 -4.98
C GLN A 87 33.20 7.14 -5.37
N LYS A 88 34.53 7.16 -5.20
CA LYS A 88 35.37 8.29 -5.62
C LYS A 88 35.44 8.46 -7.13
N ALA A 89 35.17 7.39 -7.87
CA ALA A 89 35.14 7.39 -9.33
C ALA A 89 33.79 7.87 -9.88
N VAL A 90 32.82 8.21 -9.04
CA VAL A 90 31.46 8.56 -9.43
C VAL A 90 31.15 9.98 -8.99
N THR A 91 30.81 10.84 -9.94
CA THR A 91 30.33 12.20 -9.71
C THR A 91 29.02 12.43 -10.44
N GLU A 92 28.24 13.44 -10.03
CA GLU A 92 26.98 13.82 -10.69
C GLU A 92 25.96 12.68 -10.83
N PHE A 93 26.02 11.70 -9.91
CA PHE A 93 25.06 10.60 -9.88
C PHE A 93 23.68 11.13 -9.52
N TYR A 94 22.71 10.88 -10.40
CA TYR A 94 21.31 11.15 -10.16
C TYR A 94 20.47 10.02 -10.75
N GLN A 95 19.49 9.53 -9.99
CA GLN A 95 18.50 8.59 -10.49
C GLN A 95 17.09 9.08 -10.16
N SER A 96 16.17 8.93 -11.12
CA SER A 96 14.76 9.26 -10.94
C SER A 96 13.84 8.20 -11.52
N LEU A 97 12.64 8.12 -10.94
CA LEU A 97 11.50 7.39 -11.46
C LEU A 97 10.39 8.41 -11.72
N SER A 98 9.99 8.57 -12.98
CA SER A 98 8.85 9.39 -13.32
C SER A 98 7.56 8.63 -12.96
N THR A 99 6.77 9.10 -12.00
CA THR A 99 5.47 8.49 -11.71
C THR A 99 4.46 8.72 -12.82
N ARG A 100 4.66 9.70 -13.70
CA ARG A 100 3.79 9.96 -14.85
C ARG A 100 3.85 8.84 -15.89
N ASN A 101 5.02 8.32 -16.20
CA ASN A 101 5.20 7.35 -17.28
C ASN A 101 6.11 6.16 -16.92
N GLY A 102 6.63 6.06 -15.70
CA GLY A 102 7.46 4.94 -15.29
C GLY A 102 8.85 4.89 -15.94
N LEU A 103 9.31 5.98 -16.54
CA LEU A 103 10.68 6.10 -17.02
C LEU A 103 11.63 6.14 -15.82
N VAL A 104 12.66 5.28 -15.86
CA VAL A 104 13.80 5.34 -14.93
C VAL A 104 14.96 6.00 -15.65
N HIS A 105 15.42 7.14 -15.14
CA HIS A 105 16.57 7.85 -15.66
C HIS A 105 17.74 7.74 -14.68
N THR A 106 18.93 7.44 -15.18
CA THR A 106 20.18 7.46 -14.39
C THR A 106 21.23 8.25 -15.13
N ASN A 107 21.71 9.33 -14.52
CA ASN A 107 22.83 10.14 -15.00
C ASN A 107 24.04 9.87 -14.11
N VAL A 108 25.21 9.67 -14.71
CA VAL A 108 26.46 9.51 -13.97
C VAL A 108 27.67 9.96 -14.79
N THR A 109 28.56 10.68 -14.12
CA THR A 109 29.92 10.94 -14.60
C THR A 109 30.85 9.95 -13.91
N TRP A 110 31.46 9.06 -14.68
CA TRP A 110 32.32 7.99 -14.18
C TRP A 110 33.78 8.22 -14.61
N ALA A 111 34.70 8.20 -13.65
CA ALA A 111 36.12 8.48 -13.83
C ALA A 111 36.98 7.44 -13.10
N PRO A 112 37.09 6.21 -13.65
CA PRO A 112 37.83 5.12 -13.00
C PRO A 112 39.36 5.32 -13.00
N THR A 113 39.86 6.15 -13.92
CA THR A 113 41.29 6.39 -14.16
C THR A 113 41.53 7.87 -14.35
N ASP A 114 42.60 8.40 -13.74
CA ASP A 114 42.94 9.82 -13.78
C ASP A 114 43.00 10.37 -15.21
N GLY A 115 42.26 11.46 -15.45
CA GLY A 115 42.22 12.15 -16.74
C GLY A 115 41.17 11.63 -17.73
N PHE A 116 40.56 10.47 -17.48
CA PHE A 116 39.45 9.93 -18.29
C PHE A 116 38.12 10.09 -17.57
N GLN A 117 37.14 10.68 -18.24
CA GLN A 117 35.79 10.87 -17.73
C GLN A 117 34.79 10.42 -18.79
N TYR A 118 33.80 9.64 -18.35
CA TYR A 118 32.74 9.10 -19.18
C TYR A 118 31.40 9.60 -18.66
N GLN A 119 30.60 10.20 -19.54
CA GLN A 119 29.21 10.53 -19.25
C GLN A 119 28.35 9.35 -19.67
N LEU A 120 27.58 8.79 -18.73
CA LEU A 120 26.64 7.70 -19.00
C LEU A 120 25.24 8.14 -18.58
N ASN A 121 24.32 8.19 -19.55
CA ASN A 121 22.91 8.51 -19.30
C ASN A 121 22.04 7.32 -19.72
N PHE A 122 21.47 6.64 -18.74
CA PHE A 122 20.57 5.52 -18.96
C PHE A 122 19.13 5.99 -18.87
N THR A 123 18.29 5.54 -19.81
CA THR A 123 16.83 5.63 -19.70
C THR A 123 16.24 4.25 -19.92
N VAL A 124 15.45 3.76 -18.97
CA VAL A 124 14.82 2.43 -19.00
C VAL A 124 13.30 2.60 -18.98
N LEU A 125 12.60 1.86 -19.82
CA LEU A 125 11.14 1.79 -19.80
C LEU A 125 10.64 0.37 -20.08
N ALA A 126 9.61 -0.04 -19.33
CA ALA A 126 8.77 -1.19 -19.64
C ALA A 126 7.51 -0.67 -20.34
N HIS A 127 7.24 -1.10 -21.57
CA HIS A 127 6.26 -0.44 -22.42
C HIS A 127 4.82 -0.66 -21.91
N ARG A 128 4.00 0.39 -21.93
CA ARG A 128 2.65 0.35 -21.34
C ARG A 128 1.67 -0.36 -22.25
N SER A 129 1.59 0.02 -23.52
CA SER A 129 0.70 -0.58 -24.54
C SER A 129 1.25 -1.86 -25.20
N ARG A 130 2.55 -2.14 -25.05
CA ARG A 130 3.22 -3.30 -25.64
C ARG A 130 3.77 -4.15 -24.50
N PRO A 131 2.96 -5.03 -23.88
CA PRO A 131 3.28 -5.63 -22.57
C PRO A 131 4.54 -6.50 -22.58
N ASN A 132 4.94 -7.00 -23.75
CA ASN A 132 6.13 -7.81 -23.96
C ASN A 132 7.41 -7.01 -24.24
N VAL A 133 7.36 -5.66 -24.31
CA VAL A 133 8.49 -4.83 -24.74
C VAL A 133 9.14 -4.09 -23.56
N GLY A 134 10.46 -4.23 -23.45
CA GLY A 134 11.33 -3.38 -22.63
C GLY A 134 12.34 -2.64 -23.51
N VAL A 135 12.73 -1.43 -23.12
CA VAL A 135 13.73 -0.65 -23.87
C VAL A 135 14.72 -0.01 -22.90
N VAL A 136 16.01 -0.05 -23.27
CA VAL A 136 17.08 0.66 -22.58
C VAL A 136 17.80 1.55 -23.58
N ARG A 137 17.91 2.83 -23.27
CA ARG A 137 18.74 3.81 -23.99
C ARG A 137 19.97 4.12 -23.14
N LEU A 138 21.14 4.12 -23.75
CA LEU A 138 22.39 4.60 -23.16
C LEU A 138 22.97 5.69 -24.06
N ASP A 139 23.02 6.93 -23.58
CA ASP A 139 23.83 7.97 -24.19
C ASP A 139 25.21 7.98 -23.53
N LEU A 140 26.24 7.79 -24.34
CA LEU A 140 27.64 7.62 -23.93
C LEU A 140 28.50 8.71 -24.59
N SER A 141 29.31 9.39 -23.78
CA SER A 141 30.38 10.25 -24.29
C SER A 141 31.63 10.18 -23.40
N SER A 142 32.75 10.63 -23.95
CA SER A 142 34.04 10.69 -23.29
C SER A 142 34.64 12.08 -23.43
N ASN A 143 35.39 12.53 -22.41
CA ASN A 143 36.13 13.80 -22.45
C ASN A 143 37.45 13.72 -23.23
N ARG A 144 37.78 12.55 -23.80
CA ARG A 144 39.00 12.25 -24.55
C ARG A 144 38.78 11.13 -25.56
N GLU A 145 39.68 11.05 -26.53
CA GLU A 145 39.76 9.89 -27.41
C GLU A 145 40.07 8.60 -26.63
N VAL A 146 39.29 7.54 -26.85
CA VAL A 146 39.39 6.32 -26.04
C VAL A 146 38.84 5.07 -26.73
N ASN A 147 39.54 3.95 -26.54
CA ASN A 147 39.02 2.62 -26.81
C ASN A 147 38.20 2.11 -25.62
N CYS A 148 36.96 1.72 -25.88
CA CYS A 148 36.05 1.18 -24.88
C CYS A 148 35.16 0.09 -25.49
N SER A 149 34.35 -0.58 -24.67
CA SER A 149 33.36 -1.54 -25.16
C SER A 149 32.08 -1.44 -24.36
N VAL A 150 30.94 -1.65 -25.01
CA VAL A 150 29.64 -1.80 -24.34
C VAL A 150 29.18 -3.25 -24.47
N ILE A 151 28.67 -3.80 -23.36
CA ILE A 151 28.16 -5.16 -23.27
C ILE A 151 26.65 -5.11 -23.06
N ASP A 152 25.89 -5.67 -23.99
CA ASP A 152 24.48 -6.04 -23.79
C ASP A 152 24.44 -7.41 -23.11
N VAL A 153 23.77 -7.48 -21.95
CA VAL A 153 23.63 -8.71 -21.17
C VAL A 153 22.17 -8.99 -20.82
N LEU A 154 21.78 -10.25 -20.98
CA LEU A 154 20.63 -10.84 -20.31
C LEU A 154 21.17 -11.64 -19.12
N ASP A 155 21.09 -11.07 -17.93
CA ASP A 155 21.83 -11.57 -16.75
C ASP A 155 21.03 -12.64 -16.00
N GLY A 156 21.50 -13.88 -16.08
CA GLY A 156 20.90 -15.03 -15.41
C GLY A 156 20.91 -14.96 -13.89
N ALA A 157 21.66 -14.05 -13.26
CA ALA A 157 21.60 -13.82 -11.81
C ALA A 157 20.20 -13.38 -11.34
N GLY A 158 19.43 -12.69 -12.19
CA GLY A 158 18.04 -12.31 -11.92
C GLY A 158 17.04 -13.48 -11.99
N ALA A 159 17.43 -14.61 -12.61
CA ALA A 159 16.58 -15.79 -12.81
C ALA A 159 16.45 -16.66 -11.54
N VAL A 160 16.19 -16.02 -10.39
CA VAL A 160 16.04 -16.71 -9.11
C VAL A 160 14.87 -17.69 -9.14
N ARG A 161 15.06 -18.87 -8.54
CA ARG A 161 14.07 -19.97 -8.53
C ARG A 161 13.67 -20.46 -9.93
N ALA A 162 14.40 -20.10 -10.97
CA ALA A 162 14.28 -20.67 -12.30
C ALA A 162 15.52 -21.51 -12.66
N ARG A 163 15.35 -22.43 -13.61
CA ARG A 163 16.41 -23.25 -14.19
C ARG A 163 16.62 -22.83 -15.63
N PHE A 164 17.87 -22.86 -16.06
CA PHE A 164 18.22 -22.64 -17.45
C PHE A 164 17.56 -23.67 -18.37
N ASN A 165 17.03 -23.21 -19.51
CA ASN A 165 16.50 -24.05 -20.58
C ASN A 165 17.49 -24.09 -21.76
N ASP A 166 17.69 -22.94 -22.39
CA ASP A 166 18.44 -22.75 -23.63
C ASP A 166 18.80 -21.27 -23.82
N LYS A 167 19.71 -20.99 -24.76
CA LYS A 167 20.13 -19.64 -25.15
C LYS A 167 20.83 -19.67 -26.49
N ALA A 168 20.83 -18.56 -27.23
CA ALA A 168 21.62 -18.44 -28.45
C ALA A 168 22.14 -17.02 -28.70
N PHE A 169 23.33 -16.97 -29.29
CA PHE A 169 23.92 -15.78 -29.90
C PHE A 169 23.71 -15.89 -31.41
N GLU A 170 22.86 -15.04 -31.98
CA GLU A 170 22.47 -15.13 -33.38
C GLU A 170 23.18 -14.04 -34.21
N ALA A 171 23.66 -14.44 -35.39
CA ALA A 171 24.40 -13.53 -36.27
C ALA A 171 23.52 -12.41 -36.84
N ALA A 172 22.27 -12.72 -37.17
CA ALA A 172 21.32 -11.74 -37.69
C ALA A 172 20.87 -10.74 -36.62
N ASP A 173 20.62 -9.51 -37.03
CA ASP A 173 19.92 -8.48 -36.26
C ASP A 173 20.49 -8.15 -34.88
N ASN A 174 21.78 -8.42 -34.61
CA ASN A 174 22.38 -8.12 -33.31
C ASN A 174 21.68 -8.83 -32.12
N VAL A 175 21.28 -10.08 -32.32
CA VAL A 175 20.42 -10.82 -31.40
C VAL A 175 21.17 -11.68 -30.38
N ILE A 176 20.72 -11.62 -29.13
CA ILE A 176 20.91 -12.68 -28.12
C ILE A 176 19.57 -13.02 -27.46
N TRP A 177 19.41 -14.26 -27.01
CA TRP A 177 18.25 -14.65 -26.23
C TRP A 177 18.54 -15.78 -25.25
N THR A 178 17.73 -15.88 -24.20
CA THR A 178 17.83 -16.92 -23.17
C THR A 178 16.44 -17.35 -22.69
N GLY A 179 16.29 -18.64 -22.45
CA GLY A 179 15.08 -19.30 -21.95
C GLY A 179 15.30 -19.88 -20.56
N VAL A 180 14.30 -19.72 -19.68
CA VAL A 180 14.30 -20.30 -18.33
C VAL A 180 12.97 -20.97 -18.01
N LYS A 181 13.01 -21.96 -17.11
CA LYS A 181 11.84 -22.67 -16.58
C LYS A 181 11.71 -22.45 -15.09
N PRO A 182 10.51 -22.26 -14.52
CA PRO A 182 10.36 -22.23 -13.08
C PRO A 182 10.81 -23.56 -12.47
N THR A 183 11.54 -23.52 -11.35
CA THR A 183 12.01 -24.75 -10.70
C THR A 183 10.83 -25.65 -10.33
N GLY A 184 10.87 -26.92 -10.72
CA GLY A 184 9.79 -27.87 -10.44
C GLY A 184 8.58 -27.80 -11.39
N ILE A 185 8.60 -26.90 -12.39
CA ILE A 185 7.58 -26.76 -13.43
C ILE A 185 8.25 -26.89 -14.81
N ASP A 186 8.45 -28.12 -15.29
CA ASP A 186 9.24 -28.35 -16.52
C ASP A 186 8.48 -28.05 -17.83
N TYR A 187 7.16 -27.86 -17.74
CA TYR A 187 6.23 -27.61 -18.85
C TYR A 187 5.92 -26.13 -19.10
N LYS A 188 6.59 -25.21 -18.39
CA LYS A 188 6.48 -23.77 -18.60
C LYS A 188 7.85 -23.17 -18.83
N THR A 189 7.95 -22.28 -19.81
CA THR A 189 9.18 -21.58 -20.18
C THR A 189 8.90 -20.09 -20.34
N ALA A 190 9.85 -19.26 -19.95
CA ALA A 190 9.89 -17.85 -20.29
C ALA A 190 11.13 -17.57 -21.14
N HIS A 191 10.98 -16.73 -22.17
CA HIS A 191 12.06 -16.29 -23.03
C HIS A 191 12.27 -14.79 -22.90
N VAL A 192 13.54 -14.40 -22.87
CA VAL A 192 13.99 -13.01 -22.92
C VAL A 192 14.88 -12.86 -24.14
N TYR A 193 14.53 -11.91 -25.00
CA TYR A 193 15.17 -11.64 -26.29
C TYR A 193 15.72 -10.22 -26.29
N SER A 194 16.93 -10.01 -26.80
CA SER A 194 17.56 -8.69 -26.90
C SER A 194 18.10 -8.45 -28.31
N THR A 195 17.88 -7.25 -28.83
CA THR A 195 18.51 -6.73 -30.04
C THR A 195 18.98 -5.30 -29.82
N VAL A 196 20.10 -4.92 -30.45
CA VAL A 196 20.73 -3.61 -30.26
C VAL A 196 20.79 -2.83 -31.58
N ALA A 197 20.52 -1.54 -31.48
CA ALA A 197 20.78 -0.52 -32.49
C ALA A 197 21.61 0.63 -31.89
N TYR A 198 22.22 1.43 -32.73
CA TYR A 198 23.06 2.56 -32.34
C TYR A 198 22.83 3.75 -33.25
N GLU A 199 23.05 4.93 -32.70
CA GLU A 199 22.93 6.22 -33.38
C GLU A 199 24.13 7.09 -33.01
N SER A 200 24.75 7.69 -34.01
CA SER A 200 25.82 8.68 -33.84
C SER A 200 25.84 9.63 -35.04
N SER A 201 26.38 10.83 -34.83
CA SER A 201 26.67 11.76 -35.92
C SER A 201 27.88 11.34 -36.76
N ASP A 202 28.68 10.39 -36.27
CA ASP A 202 29.87 9.88 -36.95
C ASP A 202 29.54 8.58 -37.71
N ALA A 203 29.52 8.65 -39.04
CA ALA A 203 29.25 7.50 -39.90
C ALA A 203 30.38 6.46 -39.86
N GLU A 204 31.63 6.86 -39.66
CA GLU A 204 32.77 5.92 -39.60
C GLU A 204 32.70 5.07 -38.31
N LEU A 205 32.26 5.66 -37.20
CA LEU A 205 31.99 4.93 -35.96
C LEU A 205 30.89 3.87 -36.16
N LEU A 206 29.81 4.22 -36.87
CA LEU A 206 28.69 3.31 -37.15
C LEU A 206 29.10 2.16 -38.08
N ASP A 207 29.90 2.41 -39.11
CA ASP A 207 30.38 1.35 -40.00
C ASP A 207 31.36 0.39 -39.28
N HIS A 208 32.14 0.92 -38.32
CA HIS A 208 33.11 0.13 -37.56
C HIS A 208 32.44 -0.72 -36.48
N ILE A 209 31.51 -0.16 -35.70
CA ILE A 209 30.88 -0.85 -34.56
C ILE A 209 30.19 -2.15 -35.00
N ASP A 210 29.51 -2.18 -36.14
CA ASP A 210 28.85 -3.38 -36.69
C ASP A 210 29.81 -4.58 -36.81
N GLN A 211 31.07 -4.30 -37.13
CA GLN A 211 32.09 -5.30 -37.42
C GLN A 211 32.80 -5.81 -36.17
N THR A 212 32.64 -5.13 -35.02
CA THR A 212 33.31 -5.50 -33.75
C THR A 212 32.45 -6.36 -32.83
N ARG A 213 31.21 -6.66 -33.23
CA ARG A 213 30.29 -7.49 -32.44
C ARG A 213 30.90 -8.86 -32.13
N LYS A 214 30.88 -9.25 -30.85
CA LYS A 214 31.36 -10.55 -30.38
C LYS A 214 30.52 -11.12 -29.23
N ASP A 215 30.55 -12.44 -29.09
CA ASP A 215 29.97 -13.14 -27.94
C ASP A 215 30.76 -12.77 -26.67
N ALA A 216 30.06 -12.15 -25.72
CA ALA A 216 30.61 -11.69 -24.45
C ALA A 216 30.12 -12.53 -23.26
N THR A 217 29.48 -13.68 -23.50
CA THR A 217 28.88 -14.55 -22.46
C THR A 217 29.90 -15.02 -21.43
N ARG A 218 31.19 -15.10 -21.80
CA ARG A 218 32.30 -15.47 -20.90
C ARG A 218 33.08 -14.27 -20.36
N SER A 219 32.57 -13.05 -20.55
CA SER A 219 33.19 -11.85 -20.00
C SER A 219 33.27 -11.95 -18.48
N ARG A 220 34.38 -11.45 -17.90
CA ARG A 220 34.54 -11.36 -16.43
C ARG A 220 33.56 -10.37 -15.78
N TRP A 221 32.89 -9.55 -16.59
CA TRP A 221 31.98 -8.50 -16.14
C TRP A 221 30.53 -8.94 -16.05
N VAL A 222 30.19 -10.11 -16.59
CA VAL A 222 28.83 -10.68 -16.52
C VAL A 222 28.77 -11.86 -15.57
N SER A 223 27.58 -12.12 -15.04
CA SER A 223 27.31 -13.29 -14.21
C SER A 223 27.66 -14.60 -14.93
N GLN A 224 28.25 -15.54 -14.19
CA GLN A 224 28.58 -16.87 -14.69
C GLN A 224 27.39 -17.85 -14.60
N ASN A 225 26.17 -17.35 -14.35
CA ASN A 225 24.97 -18.18 -14.36
C ASN A 225 24.78 -18.83 -15.75
N SER A 226 24.33 -20.08 -15.77
CA SER A 226 24.03 -20.83 -17.00
C SER A 226 23.05 -20.11 -17.94
N SER A 227 22.08 -19.35 -17.42
CA SER A 227 21.12 -18.59 -18.22
C SER A 227 21.62 -17.22 -18.65
N THR A 228 22.81 -16.79 -18.23
CA THR A 228 23.41 -15.55 -18.73
C THR A 228 23.83 -15.70 -20.18
N ILE A 229 23.48 -14.70 -20.99
CA ILE A 229 24.01 -14.53 -22.34
C ILE A 229 24.37 -13.06 -22.56
N ALA A 230 25.45 -12.81 -23.28
CA ALA A 230 25.90 -11.45 -23.52
C ALA A 230 26.57 -11.30 -24.89
N GLN A 231 26.49 -10.09 -25.42
CA GLN A 231 27.17 -9.65 -26.63
C GLN A 231 27.84 -8.30 -26.38
N SER A 232 28.92 -8.00 -27.10
CA SER A 232 29.64 -6.73 -26.93
C SER A 232 30.11 -6.16 -28.24
N TRP A 233 30.31 -4.84 -28.26
CA TRP A 233 30.90 -4.10 -29.35
C TRP A 233 32.11 -3.32 -28.84
N ASP A 234 33.21 -3.35 -29.61
CA ASP A 234 34.36 -2.48 -29.37
C ASP A 234 34.13 -1.14 -30.07
N LEU A 235 34.45 -0.07 -29.36
CA LEU A 235 34.16 1.32 -29.70
C LEU A 235 35.44 2.15 -29.67
N TYR A 236 35.54 3.09 -30.59
CA TYR A 236 36.53 4.17 -30.55
C TYR A 236 35.81 5.51 -30.51
N LEU A 237 35.76 6.14 -29.34
CA LEU A 237 35.10 7.44 -29.17
C LEU A 237 36.16 8.53 -29.33
N HIS A 238 35.94 9.53 -30.18
CA HIS A 238 36.76 10.74 -30.21
C HIS A 238 36.32 11.77 -29.15
N ASP A 239 37.18 12.76 -28.88
CA ASP A 239 36.88 13.85 -27.94
C ASP A 239 35.60 14.60 -28.35
N GLY A 240 34.67 14.75 -27.41
CA GLY A 240 33.39 15.41 -27.61
C GLY A 240 32.35 14.64 -28.45
N GLN A 241 32.66 13.43 -28.91
CA GLN A 241 31.69 12.58 -29.61
C GLN A 241 30.73 11.90 -28.64
N SER A 242 29.51 11.66 -29.14
CA SER A 242 28.49 10.89 -28.42
C SER A 242 28.00 9.73 -29.28
N LEU A 243 27.72 8.62 -28.60
CA LEU A 243 27.09 7.43 -29.15
C LEU A 243 25.85 7.14 -28.31
N THR A 244 24.71 6.96 -28.96
CA THR A 244 23.51 6.46 -28.30
C THR A 244 23.31 5.00 -28.69
N LEU A 245 23.19 4.12 -27.68
CA LEU A 245 22.81 2.73 -27.87
C LEU A 245 21.36 2.52 -27.44
N TYR A 246 20.62 1.78 -28.25
CA TYR A 246 19.27 1.34 -27.95
C TYR A 246 19.25 -0.18 -27.87
N LYS A 247 18.87 -0.71 -26.71
CA LYS A 247 18.58 -2.12 -26.48
C LYS A 247 17.08 -2.31 -26.45
N TYR A 248 16.57 -3.11 -27.38
CA TYR A 248 15.17 -3.49 -27.46
C TYR A 248 15.00 -4.92 -26.97
N VAL A 249 14.12 -5.12 -26.01
CA VAL A 249 13.90 -6.39 -25.34
C VAL A 249 12.48 -6.87 -25.58
N GLY A 250 12.35 -8.15 -25.91
CA GLY A 250 11.08 -8.87 -25.97
C GLY A 250 11.02 -9.97 -24.92
N ILE A 251 9.91 -10.06 -24.19
CA ILE A 251 9.73 -10.98 -23.06
C ILE A 251 8.39 -11.69 -23.18
N ALA A 252 8.37 -13.02 -23.08
CA ALA A 252 7.12 -13.79 -23.04
C ALA A 252 7.26 -15.06 -22.20
N SER A 253 6.12 -15.58 -21.72
CA SER A 253 6.04 -16.86 -21.01
C SER A 253 4.88 -17.71 -21.55
N ASP A 254 5.04 -19.04 -21.51
CA ASP A 254 4.02 -20.03 -21.84
C ASP A 254 2.78 -19.95 -20.91
N ASP A 255 2.86 -19.20 -19.81
CA ASP A 255 1.71 -18.91 -18.97
C ASP A 255 0.68 -18.02 -19.67
N ALA A 256 1.14 -17.06 -20.46
CA ALA A 256 0.30 -16.18 -21.27
C ALA A 256 0.23 -16.65 -22.74
N PHE A 257 1.33 -17.19 -23.28
CA PHE A 257 1.49 -17.50 -24.70
C PHE A 257 1.82 -18.98 -24.98
N PRO A 258 0.98 -19.94 -24.58
CA PRO A 258 1.31 -21.38 -24.48
C PRO A 258 1.77 -22.07 -25.78
N HIS A 259 1.63 -21.43 -26.94
CA HIS A 259 2.02 -21.98 -28.25
C HIS A 259 2.90 -21.05 -29.08
N ALA A 260 3.32 -19.89 -28.53
CA ALA A 260 4.02 -18.86 -29.29
C ALA A 260 5.10 -18.13 -28.50
N THR A 261 5.42 -18.54 -27.26
CA THR A 261 6.33 -17.80 -26.36
C THR A 261 7.63 -17.32 -27.00
N TYR A 262 8.37 -18.21 -27.68
CA TYR A 262 9.61 -17.84 -28.36
C TYR A 262 9.36 -16.79 -29.46
N GLU A 263 8.37 -17.05 -30.33
CA GLU A 263 8.02 -16.17 -31.45
C GLU A 263 7.52 -14.81 -30.97
N THR A 264 6.71 -14.77 -29.91
CA THR A 264 6.21 -13.55 -29.27
C THR A 264 7.38 -12.71 -28.73
N ALA A 265 8.28 -13.31 -27.95
CA ALA A 265 9.44 -12.58 -27.41
C ALA A 265 10.35 -12.05 -28.54
N MET A 266 10.68 -12.90 -29.52
CA MET A 266 11.49 -12.51 -30.68
C MET A 266 10.85 -11.36 -31.46
N LYS A 267 9.58 -11.52 -31.85
CA LYS A 267 8.86 -10.53 -32.65
C LYS A 267 8.70 -9.22 -31.91
N SER A 268 8.41 -9.23 -30.60
CA SER A 268 8.31 -8.00 -29.81
C SER A 268 9.62 -7.21 -29.80
N ALA A 269 10.79 -7.87 -29.70
CA ALA A 269 12.08 -7.19 -29.74
C ALA A 269 12.38 -6.59 -31.12
N LEU A 270 12.16 -7.37 -32.19
CA LEU A 270 12.44 -6.95 -33.57
C LEU A 270 11.47 -5.86 -34.05
N ASP A 271 10.17 -5.97 -33.74
CA ASP A 271 9.17 -4.96 -34.06
C ASP A 271 9.43 -3.66 -33.29
N ALA A 272 9.89 -3.74 -32.04
CA ALA A 272 10.30 -2.58 -31.25
C ALA A 272 11.52 -1.88 -31.89
N LYS A 273 12.54 -2.63 -32.29
CA LYS A 273 13.70 -2.08 -33.03
C LYS A 273 13.28 -1.42 -34.34
N ALA A 274 12.40 -2.05 -35.12
CA ALA A 274 11.88 -1.50 -36.37
C ALA A 274 11.04 -0.22 -36.16
N THR A 275 10.32 -0.14 -35.04
CA THR A 275 9.55 1.06 -34.66
C THR A 275 10.47 2.22 -34.24
N GLY A 276 11.56 1.91 -33.53
CA GLY A 276 12.53 2.90 -33.06
C GLY A 276 12.13 3.61 -31.76
N TRP A 277 13.10 4.25 -31.11
CA TRP A 277 12.97 4.86 -29.78
C TRP A 277 11.88 5.94 -29.71
N ASN A 278 11.91 6.92 -30.61
CA ASN A 278 11.02 8.09 -30.53
C ASN A 278 9.54 7.70 -30.60
N SER A 279 9.17 6.83 -31.56
CA SER A 279 7.79 6.38 -31.72
C SER A 279 7.31 5.48 -30.59
N LEU A 280 8.19 4.61 -30.05
CA LEU A 280 7.85 3.83 -28.85
C LEU A 280 7.64 4.71 -27.62
N LEU A 281 8.50 5.73 -27.43
CA LEU A 281 8.35 6.66 -26.31
C LEU A 281 7.04 7.43 -26.40
N GLU A 282 6.69 7.95 -27.58
CA GLU A 282 5.42 8.65 -27.81
C GLU A 282 4.20 7.75 -27.54
N GLU A 283 4.21 6.52 -28.07
CA GLU A 283 3.15 5.52 -27.84
C GLU A 283 3.00 5.19 -26.33
N HIS A 284 4.12 5.01 -25.65
CA HIS A 284 4.19 4.72 -24.23
C HIS A 284 3.65 5.87 -23.37
N GLU A 285 4.08 7.11 -23.65
CA GLU A 285 3.64 8.30 -22.93
C GLU A 285 2.14 8.55 -23.13
N LEU A 286 1.63 8.41 -24.35
CA LEU A 286 0.21 8.54 -24.64
C LEU A 286 -0.62 7.52 -23.84
N ALA A 287 -0.17 6.26 -23.77
CA ALA A 287 -0.88 5.23 -23.02
C ALA A 287 -0.93 5.51 -21.51
N TRP A 288 0.12 6.11 -20.95
CA TRP A 288 0.13 6.56 -19.55
C TRP A 288 -0.72 7.81 -19.34
N ASP A 289 -0.65 8.80 -20.23
CA ASP A 289 -1.45 10.01 -20.13
C ASP A 289 -2.95 9.70 -20.15
N MET A 290 -3.41 8.78 -21.01
CA MET A 290 -4.81 8.30 -21.01
C MET A 290 -5.22 7.66 -19.66
N MET A 291 -4.29 6.96 -19.00
CA MET A 291 -4.53 6.36 -17.69
C MET A 291 -4.61 7.41 -16.58
N TRP A 292 -3.74 8.42 -16.60
CA TRP A 292 -3.81 9.54 -15.65
C TRP A 292 -5.03 10.44 -15.91
N GLU A 293 -5.49 10.58 -17.15
CA GLU A 293 -6.72 11.30 -17.46
C GLU A 293 -7.96 10.65 -16.82
N SER A 294 -7.97 9.32 -16.68
CA SER A 294 -9.10 8.56 -16.13
C SER A 294 -9.01 8.27 -14.63
N ALA A 295 -7.82 8.30 -14.01
CA ALA A 295 -7.64 7.82 -12.63
C ALA A 295 -6.84 8.75 -11.67
N ASP A 296 -6.32 9.90 -12.12
CA ASP A 296 -5.48 10.76 -11.26
C ASP A 296 -6.24 11.32 -10.05
N ILE A 297 -5.52 11.50 -8.95
CA ILE A 297 -5.97 12.17 -7.73
C ILE A 297 -5.05 13.36 -7.52
N ILE A 298 -5.61 14.56 -7.67
CA ILE A 298 -4.89 15.83 -7.61
C ILE A 298 -5.19 16.51 -6.27
N ILE A 299 -4.15 16.91 -5.55
CA ILE A 299 -4.25 17.59 -4.24
C ILE A 299 -3.52 18.94 -4.37
N PRO A 300 -4.22 20.01 -4.77
CA PRO A 300 -3.61 21.33 -4.86
C PRO A 300 -3.11 21.80 -3.49
N GLY A 301 -1.98 22.52 -3.48
CA GLY A 301 -1.44 23.13 -2.26
C GLY A 301 -0.64 22.20 -1.33
N ASP A 302 -0.65 20.88 -1.57
CA ASP A 302 0.14 19.91 -0.79
C ASP A 302 0.97 18.99 -1.68
N ASN A 303 2.22 19.39 -1.96
CA ASN A 303 3.14 18.65 -2.83
C ASN A 303 3.51 17.26 -2.29
N GLU A 304 3.51 17.08 -0.97
CA GLU A 304 3.92 15.83 -0.33
C GLU A 304 2.80 14.79 -0.41
N LEU A 305 1.57 15.20 -0.09
CA LEU A 305 0.39 14.37 -0.34
C LEU A 305 0.23 14.10 -1.84
N GLN A 306 0.44 15.08 -2.71
CA GLN A 306 0.37 14.86 -4.16
C GLN A 306 1.38 13.83 -4.66
N THR A 307 2.62 13.87 -4.15
CA THR A 307 3.69 12.94 -4.54
C THR A 307 3.39 11.54 -4.06
N SER A 308 3.01 11.39 -2.79
CA SER A 308 2.71 10.08 -2.19
C SER A 308 1.50 9.41 -2.85
N VAL A 309 0.43 10.16 -3.13
CA VAL A 309 -0.75 9.63 -3.83
C VAL A 309 -0.41 9.16 -5.24
N ARG A 310 0.31 9.96 -6.04
CA ARG A 310 0.70 9.57 -7.40
C ARG A 310 1.69 8.41 -7.41
N ALA A 311 2.63 8.36 -6.47
CA ALA A 311 3.54 7.22 -6.34
C ALA A 311 2.78 5.93 -6.00
N SER A 312 1.85 6.00 -5.04
CA SER A 312 0.98 4.88 -4.66
C SER A 312 0.18 4.37 -5.85
N LEU A 313 -0.44 5.28 -6.61
CA LEU A 313 -1.24 4.93 -7.77
C LEU A 313 -0.35 4.33 -8.88
N PHE A 314 0.81 4.94 -9.17
CA PHE A 314 1.77 4.41 -10.15
C PHE A 314 2.19 2.97 -9.85
N HIS A 315 2.51 2.65 -8.58
CA HIS A 315 2.94 1.31 -8.19
C HIS A 315 1.84 0.25 -8.33
N ILE A 316 0.58 0.61 -8.12
CA ILE A 316 -0.57 -0.28 -8.41
C ILE A 316 -0.78 -0.40 -9.93
N LEU A 317 -0.89 0.72 -10.64
CA LEU A 317 -1.18 0.74 -12.08
C LEU A 317 -0.11 0.04 -12.91
N SER A 318 1.16 0.12 -12.51
CA SER A 318 2.26 -0.61 -13.16
C SER A 318 2.17 -2.14 -13.01
N SER A 319 1.39 -2.63 -12.03
CA SER A 319 1.10 -4.05 -11.84
C SER A 319 -0.19 -4.50 -12.54
N LEU A 320 -0.93 -3.57 -13.16
CA LEU A 320 -2.20 -3.82 -13.84
C LEU A 320 -2.10 -3.63 -15.35
N ARG A 321 -2.87 -4.41 -16.10
CA ARG A 321 -2.99 -4.37 -17.56
C ARG A 321 -4.43 -4.08 -17.98
N SER A 322 -4.62 -3.56 -19.18
CA SER A 322 -5.93 -3.12 -19.67
C SER A 322 -6.81 -4.29 -20.10
N GLU A 323 -8.13 -4.09 -20.16
CA GLU A 323 -9.07 -5.09 -20.71
C GLU A 323 -8.85 -5.36 -22.21
N ASN A 324 -8.25 -4.43 -22.96
CA ASN A 324 -7.90 -4.68 -24.36
C ASN A 324 -6.83 -5.78 -24.52
N GLU A 325 -6.15 -6.13 -23.43
CA GLU A 325 -5.20 -7.23 -23.33
C GLU A 325 -5.85 -8.49 -22.71
N ALA A 326 -7.16 -8.45 -22.40
CA ALA A 326 -7.91 -9.59 -21.87
C ALA A 326 -7.92 -10.76 -22.86
N GLY A 327 -7.80 -11.98 -22.34
CA GLY A 327 -7.69 -13.20 -23.14
C GLY A 327 -6.27 -13.53 -23.61
N SER A 328 -5.28 -12.66 -23.38
CA SER A 328 -3.85 -12.97 -23.57
C SER A 328 -3.26 -13.82 -22.45
N GLY A 329 -3.99 -14.07 -21.36
CA GLY A 329 -3.48 -14.74 -20.16
C GLY A 329 -2.61 -13.87 -19.24
N ILE A 330 -2.18 -12.68 -19.70
CA ILE A 330 -1.29 -11.78 -18.94
C ILE A 330 -2.01 -11.21 -17.70
N SER A 331 -3.29 -10.90 -17.83
CA SER A 331 -4.13 -10.30 -16.78
C SER A 331 -4.95 -11.32 -15.98
N ASP A 332 -4.69 -12.62 -16.15
CA ASP A 332 -5.48 -13.68 -15.51
C ASP A 332 -5.15 -13.89 -14.01
N ASN A 333 -4.05 -13.27 -13.56
CA ASN A 333 -3.59 -13.36 -12.17
C ASN A 333 -3.89 -12.06 -11.43
N SER A 334 -4.18 -12.18 -10.13
CA SER A 334 -4.38 -11.04 -9.25
C SER A 334 -3.06 -10.36 -8.89
N ILE A 335 -3.14 -9.23 -8.21
CA ILE A 335 -1.98 -8.45 -7.76
C ILE A 335 -1.33 -9.17 -6.57
N THR A 336 -0.02 -9.39 -6.66
CA THR A 336 0.80 -9.89 -5.55
C THR A 336 1.18 -8.74 -4.61
N VAL A 337 1.45 -9.04 -3.34
CA VAL A 337 1.75 -8.00 -2.34
C VAL A 337 2.91 -7.07 -2.75
N GLY A 338 3.95 -7.64 -3.36
CA GLY A 338 5.12 -6.91 -3.88
C GLY A 338 5.01 -6.43 -5.33
N GLY A 339 3.86 -6.62 -6.00
CA GLY A 339 3.74 -6.47 -7.44
C GLY A 339 4.69 -7.40 -8.21
N LEU A 340 5.07 -7.00 -9.43
CA LEU A 340 5.99 -7.75 -10.29
C LEU A 340 7.46 -7.29 -10.19
N SER A 341 7.77 -6.37 -9.26
CA SER A 341 9.12 -5.81 -9.06
C SER A 341 9.83 -6.35 -7.82
N SER A 342 9.17 -7.20 -7.05
CA SER A 342 9.70 -7.78 -5.81
C SER A 342 9.10 -9.16 -5.58
N ASP A 343 9.87 -10.05 -4.99
CA ASP A 343 9.44 -11.36 -4.49
C ASP A 343 9.06 -11.32 -3.01
N SER A 344 8.75 -10.14 -2.48
CA SER A 344 8.13 -9.98 -1.15
C SER A 344 6.89 -10.86 -1.03
N TYR A 345 6.70 -11.47 0.14
CA TYR A 345 5.63 -12.46 0.37
C TYR A 345 5.65 -13.62 -0.64
N ALA A 346 6.83 -13.98 -1.14
CA ALA A 346 7.01 -15.00 -2.18
C ALA A 346 6.27 -14.69 -3.50
N GLY A 347 5.85 -13.44 -3.71
CA GLY A 347 4.94 -13.04 -4.79
C GLY A 347 3.63 -13.82 -4.76
N LEU A 348 3.11 -14.12 -3.56
CA LEU A 348 1.81 -14.76 -3.37
C LEU A 348 0.70 -13.70 -3.37
N VAL A 349 -0.50 -14.14 -3.73
CA VAL A 349 -1.75 -13.39 -3.65
C VAL A 349 -2.43 -13.74 -2.33
N PHE A 350 -2.90 -12.72 -1.63
CA PHE A 350 -3.60 -12.78 -0.35
C PHE A 350 -5.01 -12.18 -0.49
N TRP A 351 -5.79 -12.16 0.59
CA TRP A 351 -7.09 -11.48 0.70
C TRP A 351 -7.07 -9.98 0.32
N ASP A 352 -5.90 -9.37 0.31
CA ASP A 352 -5.59 -8.01 -0.13
C ASP A 352 -6.02 -7.72 -1.58
N ALA A 353 -6.12 -8.75 -2.42
CA ALA A 353 -6.56 -8.66 -3.80
C ALA A 353 -7.45 -9.88 -4.17
N ASP A 354 -8.48 -9.67 -4.99
CA ASP A 354 -9.46 -10.70 -5.32
C ASP A 354 -9.00 -11.61 -6.47
N THR A 355 -9.59 -12.81 -6.58
CA THR A 355 -9.28 -13.74 -7.69
C THR A 355 -10.47 -14.59 -8.10
N THR A 356 -10.77 -14.59 -9.41
CA THR A 356 -11.78 -15.48 -10.04
C THR A 356 -11.17 -16.82 -10.50
N ARG A 357 -9.88 -16.82 -10.89
CA ARG A 357 -9.20 -17.95 -11.56
C ARG A 357 -9.17 -19.23 -10.73
N LEU A 358 -9.11 -19.10 -9.41
CA LEU A 358 -8.87 -20.23 -8.50
C LEU A 358 -10.15 -20.99 -8.07
N LEU A 359 -11.34 -20.59 -8.52
CA LEU A 359 -12.60 -21.21 -8.11
C LEU A 359 -12.60 -22.75 -8.24
N PRO A 360 -12.18 -23.36 -9.37
CA PRO A 360 -12.18 -24.83 -9.48
C PRO A 360 -11.34 -25.50 -8.40
N GLN A 361 -10.15 -24.96 -8.11
CA GLN A 361 -9.29 -25.51 -7.05
C GLN A 361 -9.85 -25.25 -5.65
N ALA A 362 -10.48 -24.10 -5.42
CA ALA A 362 -11.14 -23.78 -4.15
C ALA A 362 -12.31 -24.75 -3.86
N ILE A 363 -13.01 -25.23 -4.88
CA ILE A 363 -14.03 -26.29 -4.74
C ILE A 363 -13.38 -27.61 -4.32
N GLU A 364 -12.26 -28.01 -4.93
CA GLU A 364 -11.53 -29.22 -4.50
C GLU A 364 -10.98 -29.09 -3.07
N ASN A 365 -10.54 -27.89 -2.69
CA ASN A 365 -10.10 -27.60 -1.32
C ASN A 365 -11.25 -27.77 -0.32
N ALA A 366 -12.45 -27.25 -0.61
CA ALA A 366 -13.63 -27.43 0.23
C ALA A 366 -14.00 -28.91 0.37
N ARG A 367 -14.05 -29.66 -0.74
CA ARG A 367 -14.33 -31.10 -0.75
C ARG A 367 -13.35 -31.89 0.09
N PHE A 368 -12.05 -31.56 0.04
CA PHE A 368 -11.04 -32.20 0.87
C PHE A 368 -11.34 -32.08 2.37
N TYR A 369 -11.88 -30.95 2.79
CA TYR A 369 -12.27 -30.71 4.19
C TYR A 369 -13.73 -31.08 4.50
N ASN A 370 -14.39 -31.84 3.61
CA ASN A 370 -15.79 -32.25 3.73
C ASN A 370 -16.80 -31.09 3.77
N TYR A 371 -16.49 -29.96 3.13
CA TYR A 371 -17.42 -28.86 2.91
C TYR A 371 -17.97 -28.87 1.48
N SER A 372 -19.20 -28.41 1.31
CA SER A 372 -19.73 -27.98 0.01
C SER A 372 -19.14 -26.62 -0.38
N GLY A 373 -19.34 -26.20 -1.63
CA GLY A 373 -18.96 -24.86 -2.06
C GLY A 373 -17.46 -24.73 -2.36
N ALA A 374 -16.90 -23.56 -2.06
CA ALA A 374 -15.50 -23.20 -2.33
C ALA A 374 -14.80 -22.68 -1.07
N LEU A 375 -13.56 -23.13 -0.85
CA LEU A 375 -12.70 -22.73 0.24
C LEU A 375 -11.32 -22.33 -0.31
N TYR A 376 -11.07 -21.04 -0.35
CA TYR A 376 -9.83 -20.45 -0.83
C TYR A 376 -8.74 -20.50 0.26
N PRO A 377 -7.47 -20.69 -0.12
CA PRO A 377 -6.35 -20.65 0.82
C PRO A 377 -5.96 -19.22 1.21
N TRP A 378 -5.37 -19.05 2.39
CA TRP A 378 -4.85 -17.77 2.89
C TRP A 378 -3.89 -17.07 1.92
N THR A 379 -3.00 -17.86 1.32
CA THR A 379 -2.07 -17.41 0.29
C THR A 379 -2.19 -18.31 -0.92
N SER A 380 -2.02 -17.74 -2.11
CA SER A 380 -2.08 -18.50 -3.36
C SER A 380 -1.08 -18.03 -4.40
N GLY A 381 -0.54 -18.99 -5.16
CA GLY A 381 0.28 -18.74 -6.34
C GLY A 381 -0.33 -19.45 -7.56
N ARG A 382 0.47 -20.26 -8.25
CA ARG A 382 0.05 -20.96 -9.47
C ARG A 382 -1.18 -21.85 -9.29
N PHE A 383 -1.19 -22.69 -8.25
CA PHE A 383 -2.15 -23.79 -8.13
C PHE A 383 -3.37 -23.46 -7.25
N GLY A 384 -3.21 -22.71 -6.16
CA GLY A 384 -4.31 -22.36 -5.25
C GLY A 384 -4.82 -23.53 -4.39
N ASN A 385 -4.09 -24.64 -4.33
CA ASN A 385 -4.33 -25.72 -3.39
C ASN A 385 -4.04 -25.25 -1.96
N CYS A 386 -4.64 -25.88 -0.95
CA CYS A 386 -4.25 -25.59 0.42
C CYS A 386 -2.86 -26.18 0.71
N THR A 387 -1.93 -25.31 1.10
CA THR A 387 -0.53 -25.66 1.36
C THR A 387 -0.15 -25.31 2.80
N GLY A 388 1.14 -25.36 3.12
CA GLY A 388 1.63 -25.05 4.44
C GLY A 388 1.64 -23.55 4.76
N THR A 389 1.68 -22.68 3.75
CA THR A 389 1.41 -21.23 3.90
C THR A 389 0.05 -20.81 3.35
N GLY A 390 -0.49 -21.56 2.38
CA GLY A 390 -1.85 -21.41 1.87
C GLY A 390 -2.85 -22.16 2.74
N VAL A 391 -2.95 -21.81 4.02
CA VAL A 391 -3.83 -22.50 4.96
C VAL A 391 -5.30 -22.19 4.64
N CYS A 392 -6.14 -23.22 4.56
CA CYS A 392 -7.57 -23.07 4.27
C CYS A 392 -8.49 -23.30 5.47
N LYS A 393 -8.04 -24.08 6.46
CA LYS A 393 -8.87 -24.55 7.58
C LYS A 393 -8.17 -24.24 8.90
N ASP A 394 -8.96 -23.87 9.91
CA ASP A 394 -8.55 -23.58 11.29
C ASP A 394 -7.53 -22.42 11.37
N TYR A 395 -7.68 -21.47 10.44
CA TYR A 395 -6.93 -20.23 10.29
C TYR A 395 -7.91 -19.13 9.88
N GLN A 396 -7.56 -18.22 8.97
CA GLN A 396 -8.43 -17.13 8.53
C GLN A 396 -9.42 -17.55 7.44
N TYR A 397 -10.71 -17.64 7.79
CA TYR A 397 -11.78 -17.95 6.85
C TYR A 397 -12.34 -16.70 6.16
N HIS A 398 -12.24 -15.52 6.79
CA HIS A 398 -12.86 -14.26 6.33
C HIS A 398 -12.51 -13.89 4.89
N LEU A 399 -11.30 -14.25 4.40
CA LEU A 399 -10.90 -14.00 3.01
C LEU A 399 -11.93 -14.50 1.99
N ASN A 400 -12.67 -15.56 2.32
CA ASN A 400 -13.69 -16.09 1.44
C ASN A 400 -14.87 -15.11 1.32
N THR A 401 -15.31 -14.49 2.42
CA THR A 401 -16.32 -13.41 2.37
C THR A 401 -15.76 -12.18 1.68
N ASP A 402 -14.46 -11.88 1.83
CA ASP A 402 -13.80 -10.75 1.17
C ASP A 402 -13.77 -10.92 -0.35
N ILE A 403 -13.42 -12.13 -0.84
CA ILE A 403 -13.50 -12.48 -2.25
C ILE A 403 -14.93 -12.34 -2.77
N ALA A 404 -15.93 -12.85 -2.05
CA ALA A 404 -17.33 -12.72 -2.46
C ALA A 404 -17.80 -11.25 -2.48
N LEU A 405 -17.36 -10.44 -1.52
CA LEU A 405 -17.62 -9.00 -1.45
C LEU A 405 -17.01 -8.27 -2.64
N ALA A 406 -15.75 -8.54 -2.99
CA ALA A 406 -15.10 -7.93 -4.15
C ALA A 406 -15.86 -8.22 -5.46
N HIS A 407 -16.30 -9.47 -5.66
CA HIS A 407 -17.11 -9.84 -6.84
C HIS A 407 -18.46 -9.12 -6.85
N TRP A 408 -19.07 -8.93 -5.69
CA TRP A 408 -20.31 -8.18 -5.55
C TRP A 408 -20.12 -6.69 -5.85
N GLN A 409 -19.07 -6.08 -5.31
CA GLN A 409 -18.73 -4.67 -5.54
C GLN A 409 -18.35 -4.39 -7.00
N TYR A 410 -17.67 -5.33 -7.67
CA TYR A 410 -17.44 -5.26 -9.11
C TYR A 410 -18.77 -5.23 -9.88
N PHE A 411 -19.71 -6.12 -9.55
CA PHE A 411 -21.03 -6.11 -10.18
C PHE A 411 -21.83 -4.83 -9.85
N GLN A 412 -21.78 -4.34 -8.62
CA GLN A 412 -22.43 -3.08 -8.24
C GLN A 412 -21.89 -1.90 -9.04
N SER A 413 -20.59 -1.89 -9.34
CA SER A 413 -19.93 -0.79 -10.06
C SER A 413 -20.11 -0.88 -11.58
N THR A 414 -20.20 -2.08 -12.15
CA THR A 414 -20.28 -2.29 -13.61
C THR A 414 -21.70 -2.53 -14.11
N GLY A 415 -22.57 -3.09 -13.27
CA GLY A 415 -23.89 -3.59 -13.67
C GLY A 415 -23.84 -4.77 -14.66
N ASP A 416 -22.68 -5.41 -14.86
CA ASP A 416 -22.53 -6.47 -15.86
C ASP A 416 -23.20 -7.78 -15.39
N VAL A 417 -24.44 -7.97 -15.83
CA VAL A 417 -25.26 -9.15 -15.52
C VAL A 417 -24.70 -10.42 -16.16
N CYS A 418 -24.02 -10.32 -17.32
CA CYS A 418 -23.42 -11.46 -17.99
C CYS A 418 -22.20 -11.95 -17.20
N TRP A 419 -21.31 -11.03 -16.83
CA TRP A 419 -20.18 -11.32 -15.94
C TRP A 419 -20.66 -11.87 -14.60
N LEU A 420 -21.70 -11.29 -13.99
CA LEU A 420 -22.26 -11.82 -12.75
C LEU A 420 -22.73 -13.26 -12.96
N ARG A 421 -23.45 -13.57 -14.03
CA ARG A 421 -23.93 -14.93 -14.28
C ARG A 421 -22.80 -15.93 -14.49
N GLU A 422 -21.74 -15.55 -15.21
CA GLU A 422 -20.69 -16.47 -15.67
C GLU A 422 -19.49 -16.57 -14.74
N LYS A 423 -19.18 -15.51 -13.99
CA LYS A 423 -17.97 -15.37 -13.17
C LYS A 423 -18.28 -15.01 -11.72
N GLY A 424 -19.08 -13.97 -11.49
CA GLY A 424 -19.37 -13.45 -10.14
C GLY A 424 -20.19 -14.41 -9.27
N TRP A 425 -21.37 -14.81 -9.74
CA TRP A 425 -22.32 -15.66 -9.04
C TRP A 425 -21.76 -17.05 -8.71
N PRO A 426 -21.02 -17.74 -9.61
CA PRO A 426 -20.35 -18.98 -9.24
C PRO A 426 -19.46 -18.84 -8.01
N VAL A 427 -18.71 -17.74 -7.87
CA VAL A 427 -17.87 -17.48 -6.69
C VAL A 427 -18.74 -17.19 -5.46
N ILE A 428 -19.62 -16.19 -5.54
CA ILE A 428 -20.50 -15.76 -4.43
C ILE A 428 -21.29 -16.94 -3.87
N LYS A 429 -21.92 -17.73 -4.74
CA LYS A 429 -22.74 -18.88 -4.35
C LYS A 429 -21.90 -19.97 -3.69
N ASN A 430 -20.76 -20.34 -4.27
CA ASN A 430 -19.95 -21.43 -3.71
C ASN A 430 -19.32 -21.03 -2.37
N VAL A 431 -18.93 -19.77 -2.18
CA VAL A 431 -18.49 -19.29 -0.86
C VAL A 431 -19.66 -19.33 0.14
N ALA A 432 -20.85 -18.87 -0.25
CA ALA A 432 -22.03 -18.91 0.60
C ALA A 432 -22.40 -20.35 1.02
N ASP A 433 -22.37 -21.29 0.08
CA ASP A 433 -22.60 -22.72 0.34
C ASP A 433 -21.54 -23.35 1.24
N MET A 434 -20.29 -22.87 1.17
CA MET A 434 -19.22 -23.32 2.07
C MET A 434 -19.48 -22.83 3.49
N PHE A 435 -19.77 -21.55 3.68
CA PHE A 435 -20.07 -21.01 5.01
C PHE A 435 -21.33 -21.61 5.62
N ALA A 436 -22.36 -21.88 4.81
CA ALA A 436 -23.56 -22.55 5.27
C ALA A 436 -23.31 -23.99 5.75
N ALA A 437 -22.26 -24.65 5.25
CA ALA A 437 -21.82 -25.97 5.71
C ALA A 437 -20.81 -25.91 6.87
N TYR A 438 -20.12 -24.77 7.04
CA TYR A 438 -19.10 -24.56 8.07
C TYR A 438 -19.69 -24.21 9.44
N VAL A 439 -20.70 -23.33 9.48
CA VAL A 439 -21.29 -22.88 10.75
C VAL A 439 -21.98 -24.01 11.50
N VAL A 440 -21.93 -23.98 12.83
CA VAL A 440 -22.53 -24.99 13.70
C VAL A 440 -23.68 -24.37 14.49
N LEU A 441 -24.85 -25.03 14.51
CA LEU A 441 -25.96 -24.59 15.36
C LEU A 441 -25.68 -25.00 16.81
N ASN A 442 -25.64 -24.02 17.71
CA ASN A 442 -25.64 -24.27 19.14
C ASN A 442 -27.08 -24.55 19.61
N GLU A 443 -27.36 -25.79 20.01
CA GLU A 443 -28.70 -26.22 20.39
C GLU A 443 -29.25 -25.52 21.66
N THR A 444 -28.38 -24.90 22.46
CA THR A 444 -28.78 -24.19 23.68
C THR A 444 -29.13 -22.74 23.41
N SER A 445 -28.23 -21.99 22.75
CA SER A 445 -28.46 -20.58 22.42
C SER A 445 -29.41 -20.39 21.23
N LYS A 446 -29.55 -21.43 20.38
CA LYS A 446 -30.21 -21.37 19.06
C LYS A 446 -29.53 -20.40 18.09
N GLU A 447 -28.27 -20.08 18.35
CA GLU A 447 -27.42 -19.28 17.46
C GLU A 447 -26.51 -20.18 16.62
N TYR A 448 -26.14 -19.71 15.43
CA TYR A 448 -25.06 -20.29 14.65
C TYR A 448 -23.72 -19.72 15.09
N GLU A 449 -22.74 -20.61 15.24
CA GLU A 449 -21.41 -20.30 15.73
C GLU A 449 -20.34 -20.69 14.71
N THR A 450 -19.22 -19.98 14.77
CA THR A 450 -17.97 -20.35 14.09
C THR A 450 -16.93 -20.76 15.12
N ILE A 451 -16.13 -21.78 14.78
CA ILE A 451 -15.32 -22.51 15.76
C ILE A 451 -13.85 -22.53 15.31
N LEU A 452 -12.94 -22.17 16.21
CA LEU A 452 -11.48 -22.24 16.03
C LEU A 452 -10.97 -21.55 14.73
N LEU A 453 -11.45 -20.33 14.47
CA LEU A 453 -10.97 -19.49 13.36
C LEU A 453 -9.86 -18.52 13.79
N GLY A 454 -9.23 -17.91 12.79
CA GLY A 454 -8.45 -16.67 12.89
C GLY A 454 -9.22 -15.49 12.31
N GLU A 455 -9.12 -14.34 12.96
CA GLU A 455 -9.64 -13.05 12.47
C GLU A 455 -8.59 -12.28 11.67
N PRO A 456 -8.96 -11.19 10.97
CA PRO A 456 -7.98 -10.27 10.39
C PRO A 456 -6.97 -9.74 11.42
N ASP A 457 -7.39 -9.61 12.69
CA ASP A 457 -6.47 -9.45 13.81
C ASP A 457 -5.69 -10.75 14.00
N GLU A 458 -4.47 -10.81 13.45
CA GLU A 458 -3.65 -12.02 13.49
C GLU A 458 -3.08 -12.34 14.88
N PHE A 459 -3.45 -11.62 15.94
CA PHE A 459 -3.24 -12.13 17.30
C PHE A 459 -4.35 -13.11 17.71
N ALA A 460 -5.50 -13.06 17.04
CA ALA A 460 -6.72 -13.78 17.40
C ALA A 460 -6.87 -15.09 16.61
N TYR A 461 -5.92 -16.03 16.77
CA TYR A 461 -6.03 -17.40 16.27
C TYR A 461 -6.75 -18.33 17.25
N PHE A 462 -7.37 -19.37 16.69
CA PHE A 462 -8.10 -20.42 17.43
C PHE A 462 -9.22 -19.84 18.32
N LYS A 463 -9.94 -18.84 17.80
CA LYS A 463 -11.05 -18.18 18.48
C LYS A 463 -12.39 -18.66 17.95
N ASN A 464 -13.40 -18.57 18.80
CA ASN A 464 -14.78 -18.83 18.40
C ASN A 464 -15.48 -17.49 18.14
N ASN A 465 -16.42 -17.51 17.20
CA ASN A 465 -17.31 -16.40 16.91
C ASN A 465 -16.57 -15.08 16.65
N GLY A 466 -15.57 -15.11 15.77
CA GLY A 466 -14.88 -13.89 15.37
C GLY A 466 -15.83 -12.90 14.69
N ALA A 467 -15.79 -11.65 15.14
CA ALA A 467 -16.81 -10.66 14.80
C ALA A 467 -16.82 -10.31 13.31
N TYR A 468 -15.65 -10.04 12.71
CA TYR A 468 -15.60 -9.70 11.30
C TYR A 468 -16.00 -10.88 10.43
N THR A 469 -15.50 -12.09 10.73
CA THR A 469 -15.90 -13.29 9.97
C THR A 469 -17.40 -13.54 10.05
N ASN A 470 -18.00 -13.46 11.25
CA ASN A 470 -19.43 -13.71 11.42
C ASN A 470 -20.30 -12.60 10.81
N ALA A 471 -19.87 -11.34 10.88
CA ALA A 471 -20.51 -10.24 10.15
C ALA A 471 -20.44 -10.46 8.64
N GLY A 472 -19.29 -10.89 8.11
CA GLY A 472 -19.10 -11.24 6.71
C GLY A 472 -20.06 -12.36 6.26
N ILE A 473 -20.18 -13.42 7.06
CA ILE A 473 -21.12 -14.54 6.78
C ILE A 473 -22.56 -14.03 6.80
N LYS A 474 -22.91 -13.19 7.79
CA LYS A 474 -24.24 -12.59 7.92
C LYS A 474 -24.60 -11.77 6.68
N THR A 475 -23.73 -10.86 6.26
CA THR A 475 -23.93 -10.02 5.07
C THR A 475 -23.95 -10.86 3.79
N LEU A 476 -23.09 -11.87 3.68
CA LEU A 476 -23.06 -12.75 2.51
C LEU A 476 -24.35 -13.55 2.35
N LEU A 477 -24.81 -14.22 3.41
CA LEU A 477 -25.98 -15.11 3.36
C LEU A 477 -27.31 -14.34 3.45
N GLY A 478 -27.31 -13.18 4.09
CA GLY A 478 -28.49 -12.33 4.30
C GLY A 478 -28.77 -11.36 3.15
N ASP A 479 -27.70 -10.77 2.58
CA ASP A 479 -27.82 -9.60 1.70
C ASP A 479 -27.18 -9.86 0.32
N ILE A 480 -25.87 -10.10 0.26
CA ILE A 480 -25.11 -10.21 -1.01
C ILE A 480 -25.59 -11.39 -1.86
N GLY A 481 -25.61 -12.59 -1.27
CA GLY A 481 -26.02 -13.82 -1.96
C GLY A 481 -27.45 -13.72 -2.52
N PRO A 482 -28.46 -13.37 -1.71
CA PRO A 482 -29.81 -13.11 -2.18
C PRO A 482 -29.91 -12.03 -3.25
N ALA A 483 -29.23 -10.89 -3.09
CA ALA A 483 -29.25 -9.80 -4.08
C ALA A 483 -28.64 -10.23 -5.42
N ALA A 484 -27.50 -10.93 -5.39
CA ALA A 484 -26.86 -11.50 -6.58
C ALA A 484 -27.76 -12.53 -7.26
N ALA A 485 -28.37 -13.46 -6.50
CA ALA A 485 -29.29 -14.45 -7.04
C ALA A 485 -30.48 -13.80 -7.75
N ASN A 486 -31.09 -12.80 -7.11
CA ASN A 486 -32.23 -12.06 -7.67
C ASN A 486 -31.87 -11.33 -8.96
N ALA A 487 -30.69 -10.70 -9.02
CA ALA A 487 -30.22 -9.96 -10.20
C ALA A 487 -30.11 -10.84 -11.47
N ILE A 488 -29.92 -12.17 -11.31
CA ILE A 488 -29.84 -13.13 -12.42
C ILE A 488 -30.93 -14.21 -12.38
N ASN A 489 -32.00 -14.01 -11.61
CA ASN A 489 -33.14 -14.92 -11.46
C ASN A 489 -32.75 -16.36 -11.06
N GLN A 490 -31.83 -16.50 -10.11
CA GLN A 490 -31.42 -17.79 -9.53
C GLN A 490 -32.16 -18.09 -8.23
N ALA A 491 -32.30 -19.37 -7.90
CA ALA A 491 -32.91 -19.81 -6.65
C ALA A 491 -31.99 -19.52 -5.45
N ILE A 492 -32.58 -19.02 -4.35
CA ILE A 492 -31.88 -18.75 -3.09
C ILE A 492 -32.08 -19.96 -2.15
N PRO A 493 -31.00 -20.57 -1.63
CA PRO A 493 -31.12 -21.63 -0.62
C PRO A 493 -31.83 -21.15 0.65
N HIS A 494 -32.83 -21.91 1.13
CA HIS A 494 -33.69 -21.52 2.24
C HIS A 494 -32.91 -21.32 3.56
N ASN A 495 -31.90 -22.17 3.82
CA ASN A 495 -31.11 -22.16 5.04
C ASN A 495 -30.25 -20.90 5.21
N TRP A 496 -29.88 -20.21 4.12
CA TRP A 496 -29.06 -18.99 4.19
C TRP A 496 -29.72 -17.92 5.07
N SER A 497 -31.02 -17.67 4.86
CA SER A 497 -31.76 -16.68 5.64
C SER A 497 -31.87 -17.04 7.12
N THR A 498 -31.95 -18.34 7.45
CA THR A 498 -32.00 -18.82 8.83
C THR A 498 -30.65 -18.63 9.53
N ILE A 499 -29.56 -18.90 8.83
CA ILE A 499 -28.19 -18.71 9.35
C ILE A 499 -27.92 -17.22 9.57
N ALA A 500 -28.13 -16.37 8.55
CA ALA A 500 -27.85 -14.94 8.64
C ALA A 500 -28.62 -14.25 9.79
N LYS A 501 -29.86 -14.67 10.06
CA LYS A 501 -30.67 -14.12 11.16
C LYS A 501 -30.18 -14.52 12.54
N ASN A 502 -29.59 -15.72 12.68
CA ASN A 502 -29.26 -16.32 13.97
C ASN A 502 -27.75 -16.54 14.17
N ILE A 503 -26.88 -16.05 13.30
CA ILE A 503 -25.43 -16.12 13.51
C ILE A 503 -25.01 -15.15 14.63
N ARG A 504 -24.17 -15.65 15.53
CA ARG A 504 -23.69 -14.93 16.70
C ARG A 504 -22.72 -13.81 16.32
N ILE A 505 -22.97 -12.59 16.78
CA ILE A 505 -22.00 -11.48 16.74
C ILE A 505 -21.65 -11.16 18.19
N PRO A 506 -20.39 -11.29 18.61
CA PRO A 506 -20.02 -11.08 20.01
C PRO A 506 -20.04 -9.59 20.35
N ILE A 507 -20.91 -9.19 21.28
CA ILE A 507 -21.13 -7.79 21.65
C ILE A 507 -21.03 -7.67 23.18
N ASP A 508 -20.30 -6.66 23.65
CA ASP A 508 -20.47 -6.17 25.02
C ASP A 508 -21.59 -5.13 25.06
N HIS A 509 -22.76 -5.57 25.52
CA HIS A 509 -23.94 -4.73 25.63
C HIS A 509 -23.84 -3.64 26.70
N ASN A 510 -22.93 -3.76 27.68
CA ASN A 510 -22.79 -2.75 28.73
C ASN A 510 -22.07 -1.52 28.20
N ASN A 511 -21.01 -1.71 27.41
CA ASN A 511 -20.23 -0.64 26.80
C ASN A 511 -20.63 -0.32 25.36
N ASN A 512 -21.56 -1.11 24.78
CA ASN A 512 -22.04 -0.97 23.40
C ASN A 512 -20.88 -1.02 22.39
N ILE A 513 -20.03 -2.04 22.53
CA ILE A 513 -18.83 -2.30 21.71
C ILE A 513 -18.89 -3.75 21.20
N THR A 514 -18.53 -3.96 19.93
CA THR A 514 -18.33 -5.29 19.35
C THR A 514 -17.02 -5.88 19.88
N LEU A 515 -17.06 -7.11 20.37
CA LEU A 515 -15.85 -7.84 20.76
C LEU A 515 -15.21 -8.47 19.51
N GLY A 516 -13.89 -8.61 19.48
CA GLY A 516 -13.22 -9.24 18.32
C GLY A 516 -13.58 -10.72 18.16
N PHE A 517 -13.84 -11.38 19.28
CA PHE A 517 -14.22 -12.79 19.38
C PHE A 517 -14.87 -13.06 20.76
N ASP A 518 -15.48 -14.23 20.93
CA ASP A 518 -16.06 -14.61 22.23
C ASP A 518 -15.02 -14.69 23.34
N GLY A 519 -15.27 -13.98 24.44
CA GLY A 519 -14.39 -13.96 25.61
C GLY A 519 -13.20 -13.01 25.49
N MET A 520 -13.16 -12.12 24.48
CA MET A 520 -12.18 -11.03 24.42
C MET A 520 -12.27 -10.16 25.68
N GLN A 521 -11.11 -9.80 26.24
CA GLN A 521 -10.97 -8.93 27.40
C GLN A 521 -10.30 -7.61 26.99
N GLY A 522 -10.41 -6.59 27.85
CA GLY A 522 -9.96 -5.23 27.58
C GLY A 522 -8.45 -5.03 27.45
N ASP A 523 -7.64 -6.02 27.84
CA ASP A 523 -6.18 -6.02 27.76
C ASP A 523 -5.66 -6.60 26.44
N TRP A 524 -6.56 -7.12 25.60
CA TRP A 524 -6.24 -7.62 24.27
C TRP A 524 -5.70 -6.49 23.39
N LYS A 525 -4.49 -6.69 22.85
CA LYS A 525 -3.94 -5.83 21.80
C LYS A 525 -4.36 -6.38 20.45
N VAL A 526 -4.52 -5.48 19.49
CA VAL A 526 -4.98 -5.82 18.14
C VAL A 526 -3.86 -5.50 17.16
N LYS A 527 -3.54 -6.44 16.25
CA LYS A 527 -2.47 -6.27 15.28
C LYS A 527 -2.82 -5.24 14.21
N GLN A 528 -4.02 -5.35 13.66
CA GLN A 528 -4.51 -4.60 12.51
C GLN A 528 -6.03 -4.47 12.52
N ALA A 529 -6.59 -3.68 11.60
CA ALA A 529 -8.04 -3.52 11.48
C ALA A 529 -8.75 -4.89 11.34
N SER A 530 -9.71 -5.16 12.24
CA SER A 530 -10.59 -6.36 12.23
C SER A 530 -12.04 -5.92 12.41
N VAL A 531 -12.49 -5.59 13.63
CA VAL A 531 -13.85 -5.04 13.84
C VAL A 531 -14.06 -3.74 13.04
N ALA A 532 -13.01 -2.94 12.86
CA ALA A 532 -13.07 -1.75 12.02
C ALA A 532 -13.45 -2.05 10.55
N LEU A 533 -13.16 -3.26 10.06
CA LEU A 533 -13.53 -3.70 8.71
C LEU A 533 -15.04 -3.93 8.55
N MET A 534 -15.77 -4.11 9.65
CA MET A 534 -17.24 -4.23 9.62
C MET A 534 -17.89 -2.96 9.09
N ASN A 535 -17.40 -1.78 9.53
CA ASN A 535 -17.88 -0.50 9.03
C ASN A 535 -17.49 -0.30 7.55
N TYR A 536 -16.22 -0.53 7.22
CA TYR A 536 -15.71 -0.44 5.85
C TYR A 536 -14.58 -1.47 5.64
N PRO A 537 -14.64 -2.32 4.61
CA PRO A 537 -15.50 -2.22 3.42
C PRO A 537 -16.82 -3.00 3.50
N LEU A 538 -17.09 -3.72 4.59
CA LEU A 538 -18.23 -4.64 4.66
C LEU A 538 -19.61 -3.93 4.72
N GLU A 539 -19.64 -2.65 5.10
CA GLU A 539 -20.86 -1.83 5.26
C GLU A 539 -21.88 -2.45 6.22
N TYR A 540 -21.40 -3.17 7.24
CA TYR A 540 -22.20 -3.76 8.30
C TYR A 540 -22.12 -2.93 9.59
N GLN A 541 -23.26 -2.36 10.00
CA GLN A 541 -23.38 -1.58 11.23
C GLN A 541 -24.59 -2.04 12.03
N ILE A 542 -24.42 -2.15 13.35
CA ILE A 542 -25.55 -2.32 14.29
C ILE A 542 -26.29 -0.97 14.42
N SER A 543 -25.52 0.11 14.63
CA SER A 543 -25.95 1.50 14.59
C SER A 543 -24.73 2.41 14.35
N GLU A 544 -24.95 3.67 13.94
CA GLU A 544 -23.85 4.65 13.77
C GLU A 544 -23.11 4.91 15.09
N GLU A 545 -23.83 4.98 16.22
CA GLU A 545 -23.24 5.16 17.55
C GLU A 545 -22.36 3.96 17.93
N HIS A 546 -22.83 2.74 17.69
CA HIS A 546 -22.06 1.52 17.97
C HIS A 546 -20.78 1.49 17.12
N ALA A 547 -20.88 1.81 15.83
CA ALA A 547 -19.72 1.87 14.94
C ALA A 547 -18.68 2.92 15.39
N ARG A 548 -19.12 4.08 15.91
CA ARG A 548 -18.21 5.07 16.52
C ARG A 548 -17.52 4.54 17.76
N ASN A 549 -18.26 3.84 18.64
CA ASN A 549 -17.69 3.23 19.83
C ASN A 549 -16.63 2.19 19.47
N ASP A 550 -16.89 1.37 18.45
CA ASP A 550 -15.92 0.42 17.91
C ASP A 550 -14.67 1.14 17.40
N MET A 551 -14.82 2.20 16.58
CA MET A 551 -13.65 2.96 16.08
C MET A 551 -12.84 3.57 17.22
N ALA A 552 -13.50 4.15 18.22
CA ALA A 552 -12.85 4.76 19.38
C ALA A 552 -12.11 3.73 20.23
N TYR A 553 -12.71 2.57 20.50
CA TYR A 553 -12.07 1.50 21.26
C TYR A 553 -10.89 0.91 20.48
N TYR A 554 -11.11 0.47 19.22
CA TYR A 554 -10.11 -0.26 18.45
C TYR A 554 -8.92 0.59 18.00
N SER A 555 -9.10 1.90 17.81
CA SER A 555 -7.97 2.81 17.55
C SER A 555 -7.02 2.96 18.76
N SER A 556 -7.51 2.72 19.98
CA SER A 556 -6.72 2.80 21.22
C SER A 556 -5.98 1.51 21.58
N VAL A 557 -6.48 0.36 21.13
CA VAL A 557 -5.88 -0.97 21.41
C VAL A 557 -5.07 -1.54 20.25
N ASN A 558 -5.19 -0.96 19.05
CA ASN A 558 -4.36 -1.30 17.91
C ASN A 558 -2.88 -0.99 18.18
N THR A 559 -2.01 -1.92 17.82
CA THR A 559 -0.56 -1.71 17.89
C THR A 559 -0.16 -0.59 16.94
N ALA A 560 0.69 0.33 17.41
CA ALA A 560 1.11 1.48 16.63
C ALA A 560 1.91 1.09 15.36
N ASP A 561 2.68 0.00 15.46
CA ASP A 561 3.56 -0.51 14.39
C ASP A 561 2.96 -1.68 13.61
N GLY A 562 1.62 -1.79 13.63
CA GLY A 562 0.88 -2.73 12.78
C GLY A 562 1.01 -2.40 11.28
N PRO A 563 0.55 -3.31 10.41
CA PRO A 563 0.73 -3.18 8.96
C PRO A 563 0.00 -1.97 8.36
N ALA A 564 0.57 -1.42 7.28
CA ALA A 564 0.18 -0.18 6.60
C ALA A 564 -1.28 -0.09 6.11
N MET A 565 -2.02 -1.19 6.11
CA MET A 565 -3.45 -1.21 5.74
C MET A 565 -4.37 -0.67 6.86
N THR A 566 -3.94 -0.71 8.12
CA THR A 566 -4.81 -0.49 9.29
C THR A 566 -5.41 0.91 9.33
N TRP A 567 -4.58 1.95 9.36
CA TRP A 567 -5.03 3.31 9.64
C TRP A 567 -5.84 3.94 8.49
N SER A 568 -5.76 3.37 7.28
CA SER A 568 -6.62 3.77 6.17
C SER A 568 -8.09 3.48 6.44
N ILE A 569 -8.40 2.33 7.05
CA ILE A 569 -9.76 1.95 7.44
C ILE A 569 -10.32 2.89 8.51
N PHE A 570 -9.48 3.30 9.47
CA PHE A 570 -9.86 4.32 10.45
C PHE A 570 -10.08 5.68 9.80
N ALA A 571 -9.23 6.11 8.86
CA ALA A 571 -9.43 7.37 8.15
C ALA A 571 -10.75 7.40 7.36
N ILE A 572 -11.10 6.31 6.68
CA ILE A 572 -12.35 6.17 5.92
C ILE A 572 -13.55 6.14 6.86
N SER A 573 -13.48 5.35 7.93
CA SER A 573 -14.56 5.23 8.90
C SER A 573 -14.78 6.53 9.67
N GLU A 574 -13.72 7.23 10.04
CA GLU A 574 -13.78 8.53 10.69
C GLU A 574 -14.39 9.57 9.75
N ALA A 575 -14.01 9.60 8.47
CA ALA A 575 -14.61 10.50 7.48
C ALA A 575 -16.14 10.34 7.37
N GLN A 576 -16.61 9.09 7.46
CA GLN A 576 -18.04 8.75 7.45
C GLN A 576 -18.74 9.08 8.79
N LEU A 577 -18.15 8.68 9.91
CA LEU A 577 -18.82 8.64 11.21
C LEU A 577 -18.63 9.90 12.07
N GLN A 578 -17.57 10.68 11.83
CA GLN A 578 -17.25 11.85 12.66
C GLN A 578 -18.38 12.88 12.62
N GLU A 579 -18.84 13.28 13.80
CA GLU A 579 -19.87 14.30 13.99
C GLU A 579 -19.24 15.69 14.22
N SER A 580 -18.06 15.74 14.84
CA SER A 580 -17.30 16.95 15.17
C SER A 580 -15.81 16.70 14.95
N GLY A 581 -15.07 17.74 14.56
CA GLY A 581 -13.61 17.67 14.41
C GLY A 581 -13.15 17.30 13.00
N CYS A 582 -11.89 16.84 12.92
CA CYS A 582 -11.15 16.58 11.69
C CYS A 582 -10.12 15.44 11.83
N ALA A 583 -10.37 14.51 12.76
CA ALA A 583 -9.49 13.38 13.03
C ALA A 583 -9.27 12.46 11.81
N ALA A 584 -10.19 12.46 10.85
CA ALA A 584 -10.00 11.79 9.56
C ALA A 584 -8.69 12.20 8.85
N TYR A 585 -8.26 13.47 8.98
CA TYR A 585 -6.97 13.92 8.44
C TYR A 585 -5.78 13.36 9.22
N THR A 586 -5.87 13.31 10.55
CA THR A 586 -4.82 12.72 11.38
C THR A 586 -4.61 11.24 11.05
N TYR A 587 -5.70 10.48 10.86
CA TYR A 587 -5.63 9.10 10.40
C TYR A 587 -5.10 8.97 8.97
N LEU A 588 -5.45 9.91 8.06
CA LEU A 588 -4.87 9.97 6.71
C LEU A 588 -3.34 10.05 6.79
N LEU A 589 -2.78 10.98 7.58
CA LEU A 589 -1.33 11.07 7.74
C LEU A 589 -0.74 9.78 8.31
N ARG A 590 -1.40 9.23 9.35
CA ARG A 590 -0.98 7.99 10.03
C ARG A 590 -0.96 6.78 9.11
N SER A 591 -1.83 6.75 8.10
CA SER A 591 -1.92 5.64 7.14
C SER A 591 -0.83 5.64 6.06
N GLY A 592 -0.15 6.78 5.84
CA GLY A 592 0.82 6.93 4.77
C GLY A 592 2.23 7.24 5.27
N GLU A 593 2.42 8.39 5.93
CA GLU A 593 3.75 8.96 6.22
C GLU A 593 4.70 8.00 6.94
N PRO A 594 4.28 7.18 7.95
CA PRO A 594 5.18 6.24 8.61
C PRO A 594 5.67 5.11 7.69
N TYR A 595 4.94 4.83 6.61
CA TYR A 595 5.14 3.67 5.75
C TYR A 595 5.83 4.01 4.42
N PHE A 596 5.82 5.26 3.97
CA PHE A 596 6.53 5.67 2.76
C PHE A 596 8.05 5.56 2.93
N ARG A 597 8.76 5.16 1.87
CA ARG A 597 10.22 5.18 1.81
C ARG A 597 10.70 6.05 0.63
N PRO A 598 11.41 7.16 0.89
CA PRO A 598 12.01 7.97 -0.18
C PRO A 598 13.18 7.20 -0.85
N PRO A 599 13.63 7.64 -2.05
CA PRO A 599 13.14 8.77 -2.81
C PRO A 599 11.90 8.45 -3.67
N PHE A 600 11.53 7.17 -3.80
CA PHE A 600 10.47 6.73 -4.72
C PHE A 600 9.08 6.58 -4.07
N TYR A 601 8.95 6.87 -2.77
CA TYR A 601 7.69 6.80 -2.01
C TYR A 601 7.00 5.42 -2.09
N GLN A 602 7.81 4.37 -2.09
CA GLN A 602 7.32 2.99 -1.99
C GLN A 602 6.84 2.71 -0.56
N PHE A 603 5.76 1.94 -0.41
CA PHE A 603 5.29 1.51 0.90
C PHE A 603 6.15 0.39 1.49
N SER A 604 6.53 0.55 2.75
CA SER A 604 6.88 -0.53 3.66
C SER A 604 5.60 -1.06 4.31
N GLU A 605 5.57 -2.37 4.58
CA GLU A 605 4.51 -2.97 5.38
C GLU A 605 4.44 -2.39 6.80
N THR A 606 5.59 -2.08 7.40
CA THR A 606 5.70 -1.61 8.79
C THR A 606 6.24 -0.19 8.87
N ALA A 607 5.86 0.53 9.93
CA ALA A 607 6.41 1.85 10.22
C ALA A 607 7.90 1.77 10.59
N ILE A 608 8.27 0.74 11.36
CA ILE A 608 9.65 0.45 11.79
C ILE A 608 10.20 -0.73 10.99
N ASP A 609 11.30 -0.51 10.26
CA ASP A 609 11.97 -1.48 9.38
C ASP A 609 13.48 -1.58 9.63
N ASN A 610 13.94 -1.20 10.84
CA ASN A 610 15.36 -1.24 11.18
C ASN A 610 15.84 -2.67 11.46
N TYR A 611 16.66 -3.18 10.55
CA TYR A 611 17.29 -4.50 10.67
C TYR A 611 18.38 -4.57 11.77
N GLU A 612 19.10 -3.48 12.04
CA GLU A 612 20.30 -3.52 12.88
C GLU A 612 20.03 -3.49 14.39
N ASN A 613 18.83 -3.05 14.81
CA ASN A 613 18.45 -2.98 16.22
C ASN A 613 17.58 -4.18 16.60
N SER A 614 18.21 -5.25 17.08
CA SER A 614 17.51 -6.42 17.64
C SER A 614 16.69 -6.12 18.91
N ASP A 615 16.84 -4.93 19.48
CA ASP A 615 16.10 -4.48 20.67
C ASP A 615 14.70 -3.93 20.33
N ASP A 616 14.43 -3.62 19.05
CA ASP A 616 13.15 -3.12 18.57
C ASP A 616 12.19 -4.30 18.28
N PHE A 617 11.72 -4.96 19.34
CA PHE A 617 10.70 -6.02 19.22
C PHE A 617 9.37 -5.42 18.75
N ASN A 618 8.93 -5.79 17.54
CA ASN A 618 7.58 -5.47 17.07
C ASN A 618 6.64 -6.67 17.34
N PRO A 619 5.67 -6.54 18.26
CA PRO A 619 4.76 -7.64 18.59
C PRO A 619 3.89 -8.09 17.42
N ALA A 620 3.66 -7.22 16.42
CA ALA A 620 2.92 -7.57 15.21
C ALA A 620 3.68 -8.54 14.29
N PHE A 621 5.00 -8.63 14.44
CA PHE A 621 5.90 -9.41 13.58
C PHE A 621 6.85 -10.29 14.41
N PRO A 622 6.32 -11.37 15.03
CA PRO A 622 7.09 -12.22 15.95
C PRO A 622 8.23 -13.01 15.28
N PHE A 623 8.27 -13.06 13.94
CA PHE A 623 9.31 -13.73 13.17
C PHE A 623 10.47 -12.79 12.74
N GLY A 624 10.43 -11.51 13.17
CA GLY A 624 11.48 -10.52 12.88
C GLY A 624 10.98 -9.33 12.05
N LEU A 625 11.74 -8.23 12.06
CA LEU A 625 11.46 -6.99 11.32
C LEU A 625 11.91 -7.11 9.85
N TYR A 626 11.23 -7.95 9.08
CA TYR A 626 11.41 -8.08 7.64
C TYR A 626 10.14 -7.64 6.92
N PRO A 627 9.85 -6.34 6.79
CA PRO A 627 8.63 -5.92 6.13
C PRO A 627 8.65 -6.26 4.64
N ALA A 628 7.49 -6.60 4.11
CA ALA A 628 7.31 -6.63 2.66
C ALA A 628 7.57 -5.24 2.06
N PHE A 629 8.28 -5.24 0.91
CA PHE A 629 8.67 -4.01 0.24
C PHE A 629 8.91 -4.24 -1.27
N PRO A 630 8.26 -3.45 -2.15
CA PRO A 630 7.15 -2.55 -1.84
C PRO A 630 5.94 -3.33 -1.31
N PHE A 631 5.06 -2.65 -0.57
CA PHE A 631 3.84 -3.21 0.01
C PHE A 631 2.60 -2.57 -0.64
N LEU A 632 2.12 -3.17 -1.73
CA LEU A 632 1.02 -2.60 -2.54
C LEU A 632 -0.32 -2.59 -1.81
N THR A 633 -0.53 -3.47 -0.83
CA THR A 633 -1.73 -3.45 0.02
C THR A 633 -1.87 -2.12 0.76
N GLY A 634 -0.78 -1.62 1.36
CA GLY A 634 -0.76 -0.33 2.04
C GLY A 634 -1.09 0.81 1.08
N ALA A 635 -0.52 0.78 -0.13
CA ALA A 635 -0.85 1.73 -1.19
C ALA A 635 -2.33 1.69 -1.57
N GLY A 636 -2.92 0.50 -1.70
CA GLY A 636 -4.33 0.30 -2.02
C GLY A 636 -5.25 0.89 -0.95
N GLY A 637 -5.02 0.57 0.33
CA GLY A 637 -5.77 1.13 1.45
C GLY A 637 -5.64 2.66 1.53
N TYR A 638 -4.42 3.19 1.39
CA TYR A 638 -4.15 4.63 1.40
C TYR A 638 -4.93 5.39 0.31
N LEU A 639 -4.97 4.87 -0.91
CA LEU A 639 -5.71 5.49 -2.02
C LEU A 639 -7.23 5.49 -1.79
N GLN A 640 -7.75 4.46 -1.11
CA GLN A 640 -9.18 4.39 -0.77
C GLN A 640 -9.62 5.52 0.18
N ILE A 641 -8.72 6.15 0.93
CA ILE A 641 -9.06 7.30 1.78
C ILE A 641 -9.61 8.45 0.95
N PHE A 642 -9.01 8.71 -0.22
CA PHE A 642 -9.45 9.79 -1.11
C PHE A 642 -10.76 9.43 -1.80
N THR A 643 -10.88 8.19 -2.30
CA THR A 643 -12.01 7.76 -3.13
C THR A 643 -13.22 7.27 -2.34
N HIS A 644 -13.06 6.74 -1.13
CA HIS A 644 -14.13 6.17 -0.31
C HIS A 644 -14.29 6.88 1.04
N GLY A 645 -13.23 7.52 1.55
CA GLY A 645 -13.28 8.37 2.75
C GLY A 645 -13.77 9.78 2.43
N LEU A 646 -12.95 10.58 1.74
CA LEU A 646 -13.22 12.01 1.50
C LEU A 646 -14.44 12.26 0.61
N THR A 647 -14.78 11.38 -0.33
CA THR A 647 -16.01 11.51 -1.14
C THR A 647 -17.21 10.78 -0.52
N GLY A 648 -16.96 9.85 0.41
CA GLY A 648 -17.95 8.88 0.88
C GLY A 648 -18.45 7.90 -0.19
N MET A 649 -17.77 7.74 -1.33
CA MET A 649 -18.31 6.99 -2.48
C MET A 649 -18.60 5.51 -2.14
N ARG A 650 -19.81 5.03 -2.46
CA ARG A 650 -20.15 3.59 -2.46
C ARG A 650 -21.03 3.26 -3.67
N SER A 651 -20.70 2.20 -4.39
CA SER A 651 -21.51 1.70 -5.50
C SER A 651 -22.62 0.79 -4.99
N HIS A 652 -23.88 1.12 -5.28
CA HIS A 652 -25.00 0.21 -5.07
C HIS A 652 -25.75 -0.03 -6.39
N LEU A 653 -26.56 -1.08 -6.45
CA LEU A 653 -27.22 -1.51 -7.69
C LEU A 653 -28.09 -0.43 -8.34
N ASP A 654 -28.73 0.38 -7.50
CA ASP A 654 -29.75 1.35 -7.92
C ASP A 654 -29.26 2.80 -7.88
N TYR A 655 -28.12 3.07 -7.22
CA TYR A 655 -27.58 4.42 -7.05
C TYR A 655 -26.09 4.41 -6.67
N LEU A 656 -25.39 5.50 -7.01
CA LEU A 656 -24.08 5.83 -6.46
C LEU A 656 -24.29 6.65 -5.17
N PHE A 657 -23.77 6.16 -4.04
CA PHE A 657 -23.78 6.90 -2.79
C PHE A 657 -22.59 7.86 -2.73
N LEU A 658 -22.81 9.09 -2.28
CA LEU A 658 -21.78 10.09 -2.02
C LEU A 658 -22.06 10.77 -0.68
N ASP A 659 -21.02 11.01 0.10
CA ASP A 659 -21.09 11.85 1.29
C ASP A 659 -19.78 12.60 1.51
N PRO A 660 -19.48 13.58 0.64
CA PRO A 660 -18.16 14.19 0.61
C PRO A 660 -17.89 14.99 1.89
N THR A 661 -16.71 14.80 2.48
CA THR A 661 -16.20 15.57 3.62
C THR A 661 -14.84 16.16 3.29
N LEU A 662 -14.59 17.39 3.75
CA LEU A 662 -13.33 18.08 3.48
C LEU A 662 -12.65 18.49 4.79
N PRO A 663 -11.56 17.80 5.18
CA PRO A 663 -10.71 18.25 6.26
C PRO A 663 -10.12 19.65 5.98
N PRO A 664 -10.11 20.57 6.97
CA PRO A 664 -9.63 21.93 6.76
C PRO A 664 -8.12 22.04 6.47
N GLN A 665 -7.35 20.99 6.72
CA GLN A 665 -5.91 20.91 6.44
C GLN A 665 -5.58 20.75 4.95
N ILE A 666 -6.56 20.44 4.11
CA ILE A 666 -6.47 20.45 2.64
C ILE A 666 -7.44 21.51 2.08
N PRO A 667 -7.14 22.81 2.28
CA PRO A 667 -8.10 23.89 2.04
C PRO A 667 -8.51 24.04 0.56
N ASP A 668 -7.64 23.63 -0.37
CA ASP A 668 -7.90 23.67 -1.81
C ASP A 668 -8.60 22.40 -2.33
N GLY A 669 -8.90 21.44 -1.45
CA GLY A 669 -9.63 20.22 -1.78
C GLY A 669 -8.78 19.15 -2.46
N ALA A 670 -9.47 18.18 -3.06
CA ALA A 670 -8.89 17.17 -3.92
C ALA A 670 -9.77 17.02 -5.17
N ILE A 671 -9.15 16.73 -6.31
CA ILE A 671 -9.83 16.40 -7.57
C ILE A 671 -9.56 14.94 -7.83
N ILE A 672 -10.62 14.13 -7.86
CA ILE A 672 -10.55 12.71 -8.15
C ILE A 672 -11.12 12.52 -9.54
N LYS A 673 -10.28 12.04 -10.47
CA LYS A 673 -10.72 11.70 -11.82
C LYS A 673 -11.27 10.27 -11.82
N GLY A 674 -12.30 10.06 -12.63
CA GLY A 674 -12.99 8.79 -12.77
C GLY A 674 -14.07 8.90 -13.84
N GLU A 675 -14.45 7.76 -14.41
CA GLU A 675 -15.55 7.67 -15.37
C GLU A 675 -16.78 7.03 -14.69
N LEU A 676 -17.94 7.68 -14.83
CA LEU A 676 -19.22 7.12 -14.42
C LEU A 676 -19.99 6.68 -15.67
N SER A 677 -20.02 5.36 -15.91
CA SER A 677 -20.78 4.77 -17.00
C SER A 677 -22.12 4.25 -16.50
N VAL A 678 -23.22 4.67 -17.13
CA VAL A 678 -24.58 4.22 -16.79
C VAL A 678 -25.22 3.59 -18.02
N PRO A 679 -25.72 2.34 -17.93
CA PRO A 679 -26.47 1.71 -19.02
C PRO A 679 -27.64 2.59 -19.49
N ALA A 680 -27.90 2.63 -20.80
CA ALA A 680 -28.90 3.54 -21.38
C ALA A 680 -30.32 3.31 -20.82
N ASP A 681 -30.65 2.07 -20.43
CA ASP A 681 -31.90 1.69 -19.79
C ASP A 681 -31.97 2.06 -18.30
N LYS A 682 -30.82 2.37 -17.68
CA LYS A 682 -30.68 2.86 -16.31
C LYS A 682 -30.37 4.36 -16.23
N ALA A 683 -30.28 5.06 -17.36
CA ALA A 683 -30.09 6.50 -17.38
C ALA A 683 -31.37 7.24 -16.95
N PRO A 684 -31.27 8.38 -16.23
CA PRO A 684 -30.04 9.03 -15.73
C PRO A 684 -29.40 8.32 -14.53
N ALA A 685 -28.14 8.65 -14.21
CA ALA A 685 -27.47 8.13 -13.01
C ALA A 685 -28.23 8.56 -11.75
N ASN A 686 -28.62 7.61 -10.90
CA ASN A 686 -29.19 7.91 -9.59
C ASN A 686 -28.05 8.12 -8.60
N ILE A 687 -28.07 9.24 -7.88
CA ILE A 687 -27.07 9.60 -6.88
C ILE A 687 -27.78 9.77 -5.54
N ARG A 688 -27.29 9.13 -4.49
CA ARG A 688 -27.80 9.31 -3.12
C ARG A 688 -26.78 10.06 -2.29
N ILE A 689 -27.21 11.15 -1.67
CA ILE A 689 -26.35 11.95 -0.79
C ILE A 689 -26.60 11.56 0.68
N GLY A 690 -25.50 11.31 1.42
CA GLY A 690 -25.51 10.89 2.81
C GLY A 690 -26.32 11.80 3.75
N LYS A 691 -26.97 11.20 4.76
CA LYS A 691 -27.93 11.89 5.65
C LYS A 691 -27.33 13.03 6.46
N GLN A 692 -26.03 12.95 6.76
CA GLN A 692 -25.32 13.98 7.52
C GLN A 692 -24.94 15.18 6.64
N ASN A 693 -25.18 15.12 5.33
CA ASN A 693 -24.94 16.21 4.40
C ASN A 693 -26.11 17.22 4.40
N PRO A 694 -25.82 18.54 4.31
CA PRO A 694 -26.86 19.57 4.16
C PRO A 694 -27.75 19.40 2.92
N SER A 695 -27.26 18.71 1.89
CA SER A 695 -27.98 18.39 0.66
C SER A 695 -28.30 16.89 0.54
N HIS A 696 -28.59 16.23 1.66
CA HIS A 696 -29.01 14.83 1.65
C HIS A 696 -30.28 14.62 0.80
N GLY A 697 -30.35 13.49 0.12
CA GLY A 697 -31.48 13.15 -0.74
C GLY A 697 -31.07 12.32 -1.95
N ASP A 698 -32.05 12.02 -2.80
CA ASP A 698 -31.87 11.30 -4.05
C ASP A 698 -31.91 12.27 -5.24
N TYR A 699 -30.91 12.15 -6.11
CA TYR A 699 -30.70 13.00 -7.28
C TYR A 699 -30.59 12.16 -8.54
N LYS A 700 -30.88 12.79 -9.68
CA LYS A 700 -30.68 12.22 -11.02
C LYS A 700 -29.70 13.08 -11.78
N LEU A 701 -28.70 12.46 -12.39
CA LEU A 701 -27.64 13.14 -13.13
C LEU A 701 -27.58 12.62 -14.57
N PHE A 702 -27.83 13.49 -15.54
CA PHE A 702 -27.73 13.16 -16.97
C PHE A 702 -26.30 13.35 -17.48
N ALA A 703 -25.98 12.72 -18.62
CA ALA A 703 -24.67 12.87 -19.25
C ALA A 703 -24.36 14.34 -19.57
N GLY A 704 -23.16 14.80 -19.18
CA GLY A 704 -22.70 16.18 -19.35
C GLY A 704 -23.22 17.17 -18.29
N GLU A 705 -24.13 16.75 -17.41
CA GLU A 705 -24.55 17.58 -16.28
C GLU A 705 -23.54 17.56 -15.14
N THR A 706 -23.61 18.57 -14.28
CA THR A 706 -22.77 18.69 -13.08
C THR A 706 -23.65 18.76 -11.85
N LEU A 707 -23.46 17.81 -10.92
CA LEU A 707 -24.03 17.88 -9.58
C LEU A 707 -23.02 18.54 -8.64
N ARG A 708 -23.43 19.61 -7.94
CA ARG A 708 -22.61 20.27 -6.92
C ARG A 708 -23.15 19.96 -5.54
N ILE A 709 -22.39 19.19 -4.77
CA ILE A 709 -22.75 18.77 -3.41
C ILE A 709 -21.86 19.56 -2.44
N PRO A 710 -22.42 20.26 -1.44
CA PRO A 710 -21.61 20.84 -0.39
C PRO A 710 -20.93 19.72 0.41
N THR A 711 -19.66 19.90 0.76
CA THR A 711 -18.96 18.96 1.65
C THR A 711 -19.55 19.04 3.05
N ARG A 712 -19.67 17.91 3.76
CA ARG A 712 -19.87 17.90 5.21
C ARG A 712 -18.74 18.65 5.90
N ARG A 713 -19.09 19.37 6.98
CA ARG A 713 -18.17 20.22 7.77
C ARG A 713 -18.18 19.86 9.25
N PRO A 714 -17.78 18.63 9.64
CA PRO A 714 -17.66 18.24 11.05
C PRO A 714 -16.67 19.15 11.80
N ASP A 715 -15.68 19.70 11.11
CA ASP A 715 -14.73 20.69 11.63
C ASP A 715 -15.39 22.00 12.12
N LYS A 716 -16.59 22.31 11.62
CA LYS A 716 -17.39 23.46 12.04
C LYS A 716 -18.46 23.09 13.06
N ASN A 717 -18.77 21.80 13.21
CA ASN A 717 -19.69 21.35 14.24
C ASN A 717 -18.92 21.31 15.55
N ASN A 718 -19.12 22.32 16.40
CA ASN A 718 -18.43 22.46 17.67
C ASN A 718 -19.47 22.40 18.78
N PRO A 719 -19.99 21.19 19.10
CA PRO A 719 -21.07 21.04 20.05
C PRO A 719 -20.65 21.57 21.41
N THR A 720 -21.53 22.35 22.02
CA THR A 720 -21.31 22.92 23.36
C THR A 720 -21.49 21.83 24.40
N THR A 721 -20.42 21.11 24.75
CA THR A 721 -20.46 20.22 25.91
C THR A 721 -20.46 21.08 27.16
N ASN A 722 -21.55 21.09 27.93
CA ASN A 722 -21.73 21.97 29.10
C ASN A 722 -21.59 23.48 28.81
N GLY A 723 -21.90 23.93 27.58
CA GLY A 723 -21.82 25.35 27.19
C GLY A 723 -20.44 25.84 26.74
N VAL A 724 -19.45 24.95 26.63
CA VAL A 724 -18.07 25.26 26.20
C VAL A 724 -17.91 25.04 24.70
N ILE A 725 -17.42 26.05 23.97
CA ILE A 725 -17.07 25.96 22.54
C ILE A 725 -15.56 25.72 22.46
N ASN A 726 -15.09 24.65 21.82
CA ASN A 726 -13.66 24.42 21.66
C ASN A 726 -13.07 25.38 20.62
N LEU A 727 -12.48 26.50 21.04
CA LEU A 727 -11.91 27.51 20.13
C LEU A 727 -10.70 27.00 19.31
N ALA A 728 -10.06 25.92 19.76
CA ALA A 728 -8.92 25.30 19.08
C ALA A 728 -9.31 24.28 18.01
N LEU A 729 -10.56 23.80 17.98
CA LEU A 729 -10.99 22.71 17.10
C LEU A 729 -10.57 22.96 15.64
N CYS A 730 -9.79 22.02 15.10
CA CYS A 730 -9.27 21.97 13.74
C CYS A 730 -8.46 23.21 13.29
N LYS A 731 -7.86 23.93 14.23
CA LYS A 731 -7.00 25.07 13.94
C LYS A 731 -5.60 24.63 13.49
N PRO A 732 -4.88 25.45 12.70
CA PRO A 732 -3.49 25.16 12.36
C PRO A 732 -2.60 25.08 13.60
N VAL A 733 -1.69 24.10 13.62
CA VAL A 733 -0.75 23.84 14.72
C VAL A 733 0.68 23.93 14.20
N ASP A 734 1.45 24.86 14.76
CA ASP A 734 2.89 24.99 14.54
C ASP A 734 3.67 24.30 15.66
N VAL A 735 4.82 23.70 15.35
CA VAL A 735 5.60 22.93 16.34
C VAL A 735 7.02 23.45 16.50
N ASN A 736 7.38 23.73 17.75
CA ASN A 736 8.73 24.10 18.16
C ASN A 736 9.24 23.08 19.19
N THR A 737 10.13 22.19 18.77
CA THR A 737 10.74 21.17 19.64
C THR A 737 12.24 21.45 19.80
N ILE A 738 12.77 21.32 21.02
CA ILE A 738 14.21 21.34 21.25
C ILE A 738 14.77 19.94 20.94
N VAL A 739 14.96 19.67 19.65
CA VAL A 739 15.76 18.54 19.16
C VAL A 739 17.10 19.06 18.64
N PRO A 740 18.20 18.29 18.73
CA PRO A 740 19.46 18.66 18.09
C PRO A 740 19.23 19.05 16.62
N GLU A 741 19.92 20.05 16.09
CA GLU A 741 19.77 20.51 14.69
C GLU A 741 19.95 19.39 13.65
N THR A 742 20.55 18.27 14.05
CA THR A 742 20.77 17.07 13.24
C THR A 742 19.62 16.05 13.26
N GLN A 743 18.63 16.20 14.13
CA GLN A 743 17.44 15.33 14.17
C GLN A 743 16.30 15.97 13.39
N GLU A 744 16.03 15.40 12.21
CA GLU A 744 14.97 15.90 11.33
C GLU A 744 13.57 15.47 11.81
N GLN A 745 13.46 14.41 12.63
CA GLN A 745 12.21 13.96 13.24
C GLN A 745 11.97 14.62 14.59
N ARG A 746 10.76 15.17 14.78
CA ARG A 746 10.39 15.96 15.97
C ARG A 746 9.38 15.27 16.90
N TRP A 747 8.62 14.31 16.37
CA TRP A 747 7.59 13.55 17.07
C TRP A 747 7.60 12.07 16.67
N VAL A 748 6.98 11.23 17.50
CA VAL A 748 6.83 9.79 17.25
C VAL A 748 5.97 9.58 16.00
N PHE A 749 6.35 8.64 15.14
CA PHE A 749 5.59 8.33 13.92
C PHE A 749 4.12 8.02 14.24
N GLY A 750 3.21 8.52 13.42
CA GLY A 750 1.77 8.37 13.63
C GLY A 750 1.17 9.19 14.78
N ARG A 751 1.98 9.96 15.53
CA ARG A 751 1.53 10.77 16.68
C ARG A 751 1.71 12.26 16.42
N TYR A 752 0.85 12.80 15.56
CA TYR A 752 1.02 14.12 14.95
C TYR A 752 0.60 15.27 15.86
N PRO A 753 1.22 16.45 15.71
CA PRO A 753 0.80 17.69 16.38
C PRO A 753 -0.65 18.09 16.10
N ALA A 754 -1.17 17.78 14.92
CA ALA A 754 -2.56 18.05 14.55
C ALA A 754 -3.57 17.36 15.49
N SER A 755 -3.18 16.24 16.11
CA SER A 755 -4.05 15.50 17.04
C SER A 755 -4.52 16.38 18.20
N VAL A 756 -3.67 17.31 18.68
CA VAL A 756 -3.98 18.23 19.80
C VAL A 756 -5.26 19.02 19.57
N VAL A 757 -5.75 19.15 18.34
CA VAL A 757 -6.91 19.96 18.01
C VAL A 757 -7.90 19.25 17.09
N ASP A 758 -7.74 17.96 16.82
CA ASP A 758 -8.54 17.27 15.79
C ASP A 758 -9.93 16.82 16.26
N GLY A 759 -10.24 17.02 17.55
CA GLY A 759 -11.52 16.66 18.16
C GLY A 759 -11.64 15.19 18.54
N SER A 760 -10.55 14.41 18.49
CA SER A 760 -10.53 13.01 18.89
C SER A 760 -9.70 12.79 20.15
N ASN A 761 -10.23 11.94 21.04
CA ASN A 761 -9.49 11.44 22.20
C ASN A 761 -8.60 10.24 21.88
N ALA A 762 -8.71 9.69 20.67
CA ALA A 762 -8.02 8.46 20.26
C ALA A 762 -6.71 8.72 19.49
N THR A 763 -6.57 9.89 18.89
CA THR A 763 -5.31 10.35 18.29
C THR A 763 -4.51 11.12 19.35
N VAL A 764 -3.18 11.14 19.22
CA VAL A 764 -2.32 11.84 20.18
C VAL A 764 -1.12 12.47 19.47
N TRP A 765 -0.69 13.64 19.93
CA TRP A 765 0.64 14.16 19.66
C TRP A 765 1.63 13.60 20.70
N GLN A 766 2.83 13.22 20.26
CA GLN A 766 3.89 12.83 21.18
C GLN A 766 5.29 13.22 20.67
N PRO A 767 6.06 14.04 21.41
CA PRO A 767 7.46 14.32 21.11
C PRO A 767 8.35 13.07 21.22
N LEU A 768 9.44 13.03 20.46
CA LEU A 768 10.41 11.91 20.49
C LEU A 768 11.19 11.77 21.80
N SER A 769 11.18 12.79 22.67
CA SER A 769 11.93 12.76 23.92
C SER A 769 11.16 13.49 25.02
N PRO A 770 11.44 13.20 26.30
CA PRO A 770 10.85 13.91 27.44
C PRO A 770 11.39 15.34 27.61
N LYS A 771 12.25 15.83 26.71
CA LYS A 771 12.70 17.23 26.73
C LYS A 771 11.56 18.18 26.37
N ARG A 772 11.77 19.46 26.68
CA ARG A 772 10.83 20.53 26.38
C ARG A 772 10.43 20.55 24.90
N ALA A 773 9.12 20.48 24.66
CA ALA A 773 8.50 20.55 23.34
C ALA A 773 7.29 21.48 23.41
N SER A 774 7.02 22.24 22.35
CA SER A 774 5.83 23.10 22.29
C SER A 774 5.10 23.02 20.96
N VAL A 775 3.78 23.18 21.07
CA VAL A 775 2.87 23.42 19.95
C VAL A 775 2.26 24.81 20.11
N THR A 776 2.04 25.50 19.00
CA THR A 776 1.37 26.79 18.93
C THR A 776 0.16 26.66 18.02
N ILE A 777 -1.03 26.89 18.59
CA ILE A 777 -2.29 26.86 17.86
C ILE A 777 -2.57 28.27 17.33
N ASN A 778 -2.80 28.37 16.03
CA ASN A 778 -3.20 29.61 15.38
C ASN A 778 -4.73 29.70 15.31
N LEU A 779 -5.33 30.62 16.09
CA LEU A 779 -6.79 30.75 16.18
C LEU A 779 -7.37 31.48 14.95
N GLY A 780 -6.51 32.11 14.14
CA GLY A 780 -6.82 32.82 12.89
C GLY A 780 -7.46 34.19 13.07
N ARG A 781 -7.90 34.51 14.30
CA ARG A 781 -8.44 35.81 14.71
C ARG A 781 -8.28 35.99 16.21
N LYS A 782 -8.45 37.22 16.69
CA LYS A 782 -8.58 37.50 18.12
C LYS A 782 -9.82 36.83 18.68
N VAL A 783 -9.65 35.98 19.69
CA VAL A 783 -10.73 35.32 20.43
C VAL A 783 -10.49 35.43 21.92
N ASN A 784 -11.58 35.52 22.68
CA ASN A 784 -11.54 35.56 24.14
C ASN A 784 -11.43 34.14 24.67
N VAL A 785 -10.33 33.85 25.37
CA VAL A 785 -10.08 32.59 26.07
C VAL A 785 -10.29 32.83 27.56
N THR A 786 -11.09 31.98 28.18
CA THR A 786 -11.47 32.02 29.60
C THR A 786 -10.90 30.85 30.39
N GLY A 787 -10.60 29.75 29.71
CA GLY A 787 -10.07 28.54 30.32
C GLY A 787 -9.62 27.54 29.27
N MET A 788 -9.08 26.42 29.73
CA MET A 788 -8.50 25.38 28.89
C MET A 788 -8.66 24.01 29.54
N ILE A 789 -8.79 22.97 28.71
CA ILE A 789 -8.75 21.58 29.15
C ILE A 789 -7.69 20.87 28.31
N VAL A 790 -6.68 20.31 28.96
CA VAL A 790 -5.69 19.45 28.30
C VAL A 790 -6.09 18.00 28.57
N ASN A 791 -6.37 17.23 27.52
CA ASN A 791 -6.45 15.78 27.57
C ASN A 791 -5.09 15.20 27.21
N TRP A 792 -4.42 14.61 28.20
CA TRP A 792 -3.11 13.99 28.08
C TRP A 792 -3.17 12.57 27.52
N GLY A 793 -4.34 11.96 27.36
CA GLY A 793 -4.45 10.53 27.06
C GLY A 793 -3.88 9.68 28.20
N SER A 794 -3.07 8.68 27.87
CA SER A 794 -2.50 7.75 28.86
C SER A 794 -1.22 8.24 29.53
N THR A 795 -0.51 9.21 28.94
CA THR A 795 0.85 9.58 29.38
C THR A 795 0.98 11.09 29.65
N PRO A 796 0.59 11.57 30.85
CA PRO A 796 0.70 12.98 31.23
C PRO A 796 2.14 13.50 31.24
N ALA A 797 2.29 14.80 30.95
CA ALA A 797 3.57 15.50 31.14
C ALA A 797 3.91 15.60 32.63
N ARG A 798 5.19 15.83 32.94
CA ARG A 798 5.58 16.16 34.32
C ARG A 798 5.19 17.60 34.62
N SER A 799 5.59 18.53 33.76
CA SER A 799 5.27 19.95 33.86
C SER A 799 4.76 20.48 32.53
N PHE A 800 3.99 21.55 32.57
CA PHE A 800 3.59 22.26 31.35
C PHE A 800 3.32 23.73 31.60
N THR A 801 3.39 24.49 30.51
CA THR A 801 3.20 25.93 30.48
C THR A 801 2.27 26.28 29.33
N ILE A 802 1.37 27.22 29.57
CA ILE A 802 0.50 27.81 28.57
C ILE A 802 0.89 29.28 28.39
N ASN A 803 1.13 29.67 27.15
CA ASN A 803 1.43 31.05 26.77
C ASN A 803 0.39 31.59 25.80
N GLY A 804 0.01 32.85 25.99
CA GLY A 804 -0.89 33.58 25.11
C GLY A 804 -0.17 34.62 24.27
N HIS A 805 -0.63 34.81 23.03
CA HIS A 805 -0.09 35.75 22.06
C HIS A 805 -1.19 36.71 21.59
N LYS A 806 -1.00 38.02 21.77
CA LYS A 806 -1.98 39.07 21.43
C LYS A 806 -1.90 39.57 19.98
N ASP A 807 -0.75 39.40 19.32
CA ASP A 807 -0.47 39.87 17.97
C ASP A 807 0.06 38.72 17.08
N ASP A 808 0.27 38.99 15.78
CA ASP A 808 0.79 38.00 14.81
C ASP A 808 2.29 37.69 14.98
N GLU A 809 2.95 38.22 16.01
CA GLU A 809 4.35 37.93 16.33
C GLU A 809 4.55 36.59 17.06
N THR A 810 5.78 36.08 17.01
CA THR A 810 6.23 34.86 17.73
C THR A 810 6.70 35.14 19.17
N THR A 811 6.70 36.41 19.58
CA THR A 811 7.16 36.84 20.91
C THR A 811 6.08 36.55 21.95
N ILE A 812 6.39 35.72 22.95
CA ILE A 812 5.49 35.39 24.06
C ILE A 812 4.97 36.68 24.70
N THR A 813 3.67 36.96 24.58
CA THR A 813 3.09 38.20 25.13
C THR A 813 2.67 38.05 26.58
N SER A 814 2.27 36.84 27.03
CA SER A 814 1.84 36.60 28.41
C SER A 814 1.93 35.12 28.79
N LEU A 815 2.45 34.85 29.99
CA LEU A 815 2.37 33.55 30.65
C LEU A 815 0.97 33.40 31.27
N LEU A 816 0.16 32.45 30.79
CA LEU A 816 -1.22 32.27 31.25
C LEU A 816 -1.33 31.24 32.37
N TYR A 817 -0.55 30.17 32.29
CA TYR A 817 -0.52 29.11 33.30
C TYR A 817 0.83 28.41 33.29
N ASN A 818 1.29 27.99 34.47
CA ASN A 818 2.48 27.16 34.63
C ASN A 818 2.28 26.20 35.79
N THR A 819 2.67 24.94 35.62
CA THR A 819 2.79 23.98 36.72
C THR A 819 4.06 23.14 36.56
N ASP A 820 4.72 22.89 37.69
CA ASP A 820 5.89 22.00 37.75
C ASP A 820 5.49 20.53 37.93
N TYR A 821 4.20 20.26 38.18
CA TYR A 821 3.65 18.92 38.35
C TYR A 821 2.20 18.80 37.84
N VAL A 822 1.93 17.84 36.96
CA VAL A 822 0.58 17.51 36.49
C VAL A 822 -0.04 16.41 37.36
N ASN A 823 -1.22 16.67 37.92
CA ASN A 823 -1.95 15.65 38.67
C ASN A 823 -2.59 14.62 37.73
N ILE A 824 -2.49 13.34 38.10
CA ILE A 824 -3.13 12.21 37.39
C ILE A 824 -4.61 12.17 37.80
N SER A 825 -5.52 12.53 36.89
CA SER A 825 -6.96 12.56 37.13
C SER A 825 -7.66 11.23 36.84
N ALA A 826 -7.07 10.39 35.99
CA ALA A 826 -7.52 9.05 35.68
C ALA A 826 -6.40 8.05 36.06
N PRO A 827 -6.23 7.75 37.37
CA PRO A 827 -5.17 6.85 37.81
C PRO A 827 -5.38 5.44 37.29
N PHE A 828 -4.27 4.78 36.94
CA PHE A 828 -4.31 3.39 36.47
C PHE A 828 -4.92 2.47 37.54
N ASN A 829 -5.91 1.68 37.13
CA ASN A 829 -6.52 0.63 37.95
C ASN A 829 -6.32 -0.73 37.27
N ALA A 830 -5.57 -1.62 37.94
CA ALA A 830 -5.28 -2.95 37.43
C ALA A 830 -6.53 -3.82 37.24
N SER A 831 -7.61 -3.58 37.97
CA SER A 831 -8.85 -4.37 37.84
C SER A 831 -9.62 -4.03 36.57
N ASP A 832 -9.48 -2.79 36.08
CA ASP A 832 -10.19 -2.25 34.92
C ASP A 832 -9.51 -2.63 33.60
N ILE A 833 -8.33 -3.27 33.63
CA ILE A 833 -7.60 -3.62 32.40
C ILE A 833 -8.36 -4.67 31.59
N TYR A 834 -9.08 -5.58 32.26
CA TYR A 834 -9.82 -6.67 31.62
C TYR A 834 -11.19 -6.25 31.08
N GLU A 835 -11.66 -5.04 31.41
CA GLU A 835 -12.92 -4.50 30.92
C GLU A 835 -12.77 -3.89 29.52
N VAL A 836 -13.60 -4.32 28.58
CA VAL A 836 -13.67 -3.76 27.22
C VAL A 836 -14.46 -2.45 27.28
N LYS A 837 -13.73 -1.34 27.46
CA LYS A 837 -14.32 0.00 27.50
C LYS A 837 -13.42 1.04 26.86
N ILE A 838 -14.02 2.10 26.34
CA ILE A 838 -13.31 3.31 25.95
C ILE A 838 -12.80 3.98 27.23
N ARG A 839 -11.48 4.11 27.36
CA ARG A 839 -10.87 4.65 28.58
C ARG A 839 -10.85 6.17 28.56
N GLU A 840 -11.19 6.77 29.69
CA GLU A 840 -11.00 8.20 29.89
C GLU A 840 -9.50 8.54 29.94
N GLY A 841 -9.11 9.57 29.20
CA GLY A 841 -7.75 10.12 29.26
C GLY A 841 -7.53 10.93 30.53
N ASN A 842 -6.27 11.05 30.95
CA ASN A 842 -5.91 11.99 32.02
C ASN A 842 -6.16 13.42 31.54
N THR A 843 -6.96 14.17 32.26
CA THR A 843 -7.29 15.56 31.95
C THR A 843 -6.76 16.55 33.00
N THR A 844 -6.46 17.77 32.55
CA THR A 844 -6.17 18.92 33.41
C THR A 844 -7.05 20.09 32.98
N VAL A 845 -7.82 20.64 33.93
CA VAL A 845 -8.68 21.80 33.70
C VAL A 845 -8.00 23.04 34.28
N VAL A 846 -7.86 24.09 33.46
CA VAL A 846 -7.26 25.36 33.82
C VAL A 846 -8.29 26.46 33.61
N GLN A 847 -8.65 27.17 34.68
CA GLN A 847 -9.46 28.39 34.60
C GLN A 847 -8.53 29.60 34.63
N LEU A 848 -8.67 30.53 33.67
CA LEU A 848 -7.89 31.77 33.70
C LEU A 848 -8.50 32.76 34.72
N PRO A 849 -7.66 33.53 35.43
CA PRO A 849 -8.14 34.52 36.40
C PRO A 849 -8.87 35.68 35.71
N GLU A 850 -8.52 35.99 34.47
CA GLU A 850 -9.12 37.02 33.63
C GLU A 850 -9.27 36.51 32.19
N VAL A 851 -10.23 37.07 31.46
CA VAL A 851 -10.40 36.78 30.03
C VAL A 851 -9.17 37.25 29.26
N PHE A 852 -8.56 36.37 28.48
CA PHE A 852 -7.41 36.69 27.65
C PHE A 852 -7.78 36.68 26.17
N GLU A 853 -7.59 37.81 25.50
CA GLU A 853 -7.76 37.90 24.06
C GLU A 853 -6.50 37.37 23.35
N ALA A 854 -6.62 36.23 22.65
CA ALA A 854 -5.52 35.56 21.98
C ALA A 854 -5.74 35.49 20.46
N THR A 855 -4.66 35.66 19.68
CA THR A 855 -4.55 35.23 18.28
C THR A 855 -3.89 33.86 18.17
N ARG A 856 -2.99 33.54 19.11
CA ARG A 856 -2.35 32.22 19.24
C ARG A 856 -2.24 31.81 20.70
N ILE A 857 -2.18 30.49 20.90
CA ILE A 857 -1.92 29.85 22.19
C ILE A 857 -0.78 28.86 22.00
N SER A 858 0.22 28.88 22.87
CA SER A 858 1.27 27.85 22.91
C SER A 858 1.14 26.97 24.14
N LEU A 859 1.14 25.66 23.92
CA LEU A 859 1.29 24.64 24.95
C LEU A 859 2.73 24.12 24.91
N THR A 860 3.47 24.31 26.00
CA THR A 860 4.82 23.77 26.19
C THR A 860 4.77 22.68 27.24
N ILE A 861 5.25 21.49 26.91
CA ILE A 861 5.28 20.32 27.79
C ILE A 861 6.73 19.92 28.07
N GLU A 862 7.00 19.42 29.28
CA GLU A 862 8.32 18.95 29.69
C GLU A 862 8.21 17.76 30.65
N GLY A 863 9.08 16.77 30.44
CA GLY A 863 9.04 15.48 31.15
C GLY A 863 7.86 14.59 30.74
N THR A 864 7.86 13.38 31.28
CA THR A 864 6.78 12.40 31.12
C THR A 864 6.55 11.70 32.44
N GLN A 865 5.29 11.37 32.73
CA GLN A 865 4.90 10.53 33.88
C GLN A 865 4.55 9.09 33.45
N GLY A 866 4.79 8.73 32.19
CA GLY A 866 4.67 7.36 31.72
C GLY A 866 5.83 6.47 32.19
N GLU A 867 5.60 5.15 32.16
CA GLU A 867 6.62 4.15 32.52
C GLU A 867 7.81 4.21 31.56
N GLU A 868 7.55 4.43 30.28
CA GLU A 868 8.58 4.53 29.25
C GLU A 868 9.14 5.96 29.15
N GLN A 869 10.10 6.28 30.03
CA GLN A 869 10.72 7.61 30.12
C GLN A 869 11.65 7.97 28.95
N ARG A 870 11.57 7.24 27.83
CA ARG A 870 12.36 7.51 26.61
C ARG A 870 11.67 8.52 25.69
N LEU A 871 10.34 8.53 25.68
CA LEU A 871 9.52 9.39 24.82
C LEU A 871 8.92 10.56 25.61
N GLY A 872 8.42 11.56 24.88
CA GLY A 872 7.68 12.67 25.46
C GLY A 872 6.29 12.26 25.99
N ALA A 873 5.64 13.19 26.69
CA ALA A 873 4.26 13.03 27.09
C ALA A 873 3.30 13.07 25.89
N THR A 874 2.11 12.51 26.05
CA THR A 874 1.05 12.55 25.03
C THR A 874 0.10 13.71 25.28
N VAL A 875 -0.42 14.27 24.19
CA VAL A 875 -1.55 15.22 24.22
C VAL A 875 -2.56 14.74 23.20
N ALA A 876 -3.70 14.25 23.68
CA ALA A 876 -4.83 13.86 22.85
C ALA A 876 -5.57 15.09 22.35
N GLU A 877 -5.92 16.02 23.25
CA GLU A 877 -6.67 17.22 22.88
C GLU A 877 -6.30 18.41 23.78
N LEU A 878 -6.31 19.62 23.21
CA LEU A 878 -6.31 20.89 23.92
C LEU A 878 -7.59 21.65 23.56
N ILE A 879 -8.52 21.67 24.49
CA ILE A 879 -9.78 22.39 24.38
C ILE A 879 -9.56 23.81 24.93
N LEU A 880 -9.91 24.81 24.13
CA LEU A 880 -9.87 26.22 24.54
C LEU A 880 -11.30 26.73 24.76
N VAL A 881 -11.58 27.34 25.92
CA VAL A 881 -12.93 27.76 26.35
C VAL A 881 -13.15 29.25 26.20
#